data_AF-A0A7K2AUB2-F1
#
_entry.id   AF-A0A7K2AUB2-F1
#
_cell.length_a   1.000
_cell.length_b   1.000
_cell.length_c   1.000
_cell.angle_alpha   90.00
_cell.angle_beta   90.00
_cell.angle_gamma   90.00
#
_symmetry.space_group_name_H-M   'P 1'
#
loop_
_entity.id
_entity.type
_entity.pdbx_description
1 polymer ?
#
loop_
_entity_poly.entity_id
_entity_poly.type
_entity_poly.pdbx_seq_one_letter_code
_entity_poly.pdbx_strand_id
1 'polypeptide(L)'
;MGLSVLQVDTGIGSGSQVSPTPIMRTSRMRRVIVDRPVPCGVVAVASLHPAATTVSAPTAPLPVGRIAPRERMADDSPEMTGPEPSVADLAEAILDEEARRRAEQAERDAETILPDDLLPGVGDEPMTLRQGLRAGGKATVLVMFLLAFMDEMPRAIRVLAPDIQDSLNVSDTVLFGILGFGGVTLVLGAVPMAALADRVKRVTIIPVASAFWGVTAFLSGLIVNPFQLFLTNAGTGFGQAYRIPVSNSLLVDTYPIPARSRIFALEGLGRPVGQLLGPLIIGGIAALVGGDEPWRAAFFAVAAGPVVAAIVSALVLREPPRGRFEKEAVFGDERVQVEELPVSIGTAFARLRKIKTFYYLSSGVGVLGFALIAIPIQFNLLLEDKYAMGPFERGVVESLIWVAALIGLPVAGRLFDRGFRRDPAAMMRLAGMLVMAAGVIYAVALPMKILGGLVALMAVAQTLISMAFVATPSVIAAVSPYRIRAQAFALLPVFIFLMGGFFGGLIVGQLSDAYNERTAMLVAAPPAALIGGALIAYGSRFIRFDISRSVEELLEEREEQQRAAADPASVPALQVHNLDFAYGSVQVLFDVSFEVARGEVLALLGTNGAGKSTLLRAVSGLGIPDRGVVRLGGRTITYAEAEDRFRAGLVQLRGGEGVFDELSVADNLRASVLASGLSDAEVAARAERALSLFPALAERTDLAARDLSGGQQQMLALAMALMHEPEVLLIDELSLGLAPVVVQELLGVVESLREAGQTMVIVEQSLNVALAFADRAIFMEKGRIRFEGSAQELAERDDLARAVFLGGEGG
;
A
#
# COMPACT_ATOMS: atom_id res chain seq x y z
N MET A 1 -1.92 18.92 -66.18
CA MET A 1 -0.46 18.85 -65.98
C MET A 1 -0.27 17.87 -64.82
N GLY A 2 0.30 16.67 -64.93
CA GLY A 2 1.36 16.18 -65.83
C GLY A 2 2.69 16.17 -65.05
N LEU A 3 3.49 15.10 -64.98
CA LEU A 3 3.42 13.75 -65.59
C LEU A 3 4.15 12.73 -64.67
N SER A 4 4.37 11.47 -65.10
CA SER A 4 4.75 10.33 -64.24
C SER A 4 5.94 9.50 -64.77
N VAL A 5 6.61 8.76 -63.86
CA VAL A 5 7.45 7.53 -64.08
C VAL A 5 8.83 7.65 -64.76
N LEU A 6 9.83 6.95 -64.17
CA LEU A 6 11.03 6.25 -64.72
C LEU A 6 11.84 5.69 -63.49
N GLN A 7 12.51 4.53 -63.39
CA GLN A 7 12.92 3.41 -64.28
C GLN A 7 14.09 3.65 -65.26
N VAL A 8 14.99 2.69 -65.58
CA VAL A 8 15.30 1.35 -64.99
C VAL A 8 16.74 1.40 -64.38
N ASP A 9 17.77 0.52 -64.48
CA ASP A 9 18.10 -0.83 -65.03
C ASP A 9 19.27 -1.39 -64.15
N THR A 10 19.85 -2.60 -64.19
CA THR A 10 19.92 -3.75 -65.15
C THR A 10 19.66 -5.09 -64.38
N GLY A 11 19.95 -6.32 -64.83
CA GLY A 11 20.66 -6.85 -66.00
C GLY A 11 20.51 -8.38 -66.16
N ILE A 12 21.02 -8.97 -67.25
CA ILE A 12 20.57 -10.27 -67.80
C ILE A 12 21.74 -11.24 -68.09
N GLY A 13 21.56 -12.56 -67.90
CA GLY A 13 22.51 -13.60 -68.35
C GLY A 13 22.04 -15.07 -68.23
N SER A 14 22.17 -15.84 -69.32
CA SER A 14 21.90 -17.29 -69.51
C SER A 14 22.79 -18.25 -68.71
N GLY A 15 22.51 -19.57 -68.54
CA GLY A 15 21.35 -20.39 -68.95
C GLY A 15 21.60 -21.93 -68.94
N SER A 16 20.53 -22.72 -69.16
CA SER A 16 20.46 -24.16 -69.56
C SER A 16 21.02 -25.34 -68.70
N GLN A 17 20.06 -26.13 -68.18
CA GLN A 17 19.92 -27.62 -68.25
C GLN A 17 20.45 -28.60 -67.14
N VAL A 18 19.67 -29.71 -67.06
CA VAL A 18 19.83 -31.01 -66.35
C VAL A 18 19.41 -31.07 -64.86
N SER A 19 18.78 -32.19 -64.49
CA SER A 19 18.12 -32.57 -63.21
C SER A 19 18.41 -34.07 -62.93
N PRO A 20 17.91 -34.78 -61.88
CA PRO A 20 16.98 -34.46 -60.78
C PRO A 20 17.67 -34.60 -59.39
N THR A 21 17.09 -34.71 -58.17
CA THR A 21 15.84 -35.35 -57.67
C THR A 21 15.41 -34.69 -56.30
N PRO A 22 14.51 -35.21 -55.42
CA PRO A 22 13.47 -34.35 -54.82
C PRO A 22 13.57 -34.08 -53.30
N ILE A 23 12.89 -33.02 -52.83
CA ILE A 23 12.51 -32.83 -51.42
C ILE A 23 11.01 -32.47 -51.32
N MET A 24 10.37 -32.93 -50.24
CA MET A 24 8.92 -32.86 -50.01
C MET A 24 8.35 -31.44 -49.83
N ARG A 25 7.08 -31.26 -50.24
CA ARG A 25 6.25 -30.11 -49.86
C ARG A 25 5.43 -30.44 -48.61
N THR A 26 5.43 -29.56 -47.60
CA THR A 26 4.36 -29.50 -46.61
C THR A 26 3.13 -28.80 -47.20
N SER A 27 1.92 -29.23 -46.83
CA SER A 27 0.67 -28.73 -47.43
C SER A 27 -0.44 -28.49 -46.40
N ARG A 28 -1.42 -27.65 -46.79
CA ARG A 28 -2.46 -27.10 -45.91
C ARG A 28 -3.46 -28.16 -45.41
N MET A 29 -3.86 -28.05 -44.14
CA MET A 29 -5.23 -28.36 -43.68
C MET A 29 -5.82 -27.06 -43.10
N ARG A 30 -6.90 -26.49 -43.66
CA ARG A 30 -8.32 -26.90 -43.60
C ARG A 30 -8.91 -26.83 -42.19
N ARG A 31 -9.68 -25.76 -41.93
CA ARG A 31 -10.70 -25.71 -40.88
C ARG A 31 -11.78 -26.76 -41.18
N VAL A 32 -12.36 -27.33 -40.12
CA VAL A 32 -13.63 -28.06 -40.15
C VAL A 32 -14.66 -27.26 -39.36
N ILE A 33 -15.92 -27.30 -39.79
CA ILE A 33 -17.06 -26.63 -39.15
C ILE A 33 -17.90 -27.70 -38.46
N VAL A 34 -18.37 -27.43 -37.25
CA VAL A 34 -19.46 -28.18 -36.60
C VAL A 34 -20.40 -27.17 -35.95
N ASP A 35 -21.65 -27.14 -36.41
CA ASP A 35 -22.72 -26.35 -35.80
C ASP A 35 -23.31 -27.07 -34.58
N ARG A 36 -23.48 -26.32 -33.47
CA ARG A 36 -24.73 -26.25 -32.70
C ARG A 36 -24.69 -25.09 -31.69
N PRO A 37 -25.83 -24.41 -31.44
CA PRO A 37 -25.85 -23.19 -30.62
C PRO A 37 -25.96 -23.48 -29.12
N VAL A 38 -25.24 -22.69 -28.33
CA VAL A 38 -25.49 -22.49 -26.89
C VAL A 38 -25.60 -20.97 -26.67
N PRO A 39 -26.67 -20.45 -26.06
CA PRO A 39 -26.90 -19.01 -25.96
C PRO A 39 -26.03 -18.38 -24.85
N CYS A 40 -25.23 -17.37 -25.22
CA CYS A 40 -24.49 -16.56 -24.25
C CYS A 40 -25.43 -15.62 -23.50
N GLY A 41 -25.81 -15.99 -22.26
CA GLY A 41 -26.48 -15.08 -21.33
C GLY A 41 -25.48 -14.19 -20.60
N VAL A 42 -25.58 -12.87 -20.79
CA VAL A 42 -24.76 -11.90 -20.04
C VAL A 42 -25.29 -11.81 -18.60
N VAL A 43 -24.52 -12.28 -17.62
CA VAL A 43 -24.83 -12.10 -16.20
C VAL A 43 -24.26 -10.76 -15.73
N ALA A 44 -25.12 -9.75 -15.63
CA ALA A 44 -24.77 -8.48 -15.01
C ALA A 44 -24.78 -8.60 -13.48
N VAL A 45 -23.78 -8.01 -12.81
CA VAL A 45 -23.75 -7.92 -11.35
C VAL A 45 -24.75 -6.85 -10.89
N ALA A 46 -25.88 -7.28 -10.33
CA ALA A 46 -26.91 -6.39 -9.80
C ALA A 46 -26.92 -6.42 -8.26
N SER A 47 -26.73 -5.25 -7.65
CA SER A 47 -26.81 -5.06 -6.20
C SER A 47 -28.26 -5.07 -5.71
N LEU A 48 -28.53 -5.70 -4.56
CA LEU A 48 -29.84 -5.65 -3.88
C LEU A 48 -29.73 -4.93 -2.53
N HIS A 49 -30.50 -3.86 -2.38
CA HIS A 49 -30.94 -3.33 -1.08
C HIS A 49 -32.29 -3.99 -0.70
N PRO A 50 -32.57 -4.25 0.58
CA PRO A 50 -33.88 -4.69 1.02
C PRO A 50 -34.84 -3.49 1.11
N ALA A 51 -36.02 -3.62 0.51
CA ALA A 51 -37.16 -2.74 0.74
C ALA A 51 -38.22 -3.48 1.59
N ALA A 52 -38.89 -2.77 2.49
CA ALA A 52 -39.85 -3.36 3.42
C ALA A 52 -41.28 -3.38 2.87
N THR A 53 -42.02 -4.45 3.16
CA THR A 53 -43.49 -4.46 3.09
C THR A 53 -44.10 -5.39 4.12
N THR A 54 -45.23 -4.98 4.72
CA THR A 54 -45.90 -5.63 5.85
C THR A 54 -47.15 -6.40 5.44
N VAL A 55 -47.35 -7.62 5.95
CA VAL A 55 -48.67 -8.28 6.06
C VAL A 55 -48.76 -9.03 7.40
N SER A 56 -49.97 -9.12 7.97
CA SER A 56 -50.27 -9.68 9.30
C SER A 56 -50.53 -11.19 9.32
N ALA A 57 -50.36 -11.81 10.50
CA ALA A 57 -50.83 -13.18 10.81
C ALA A 57 -52.37 -13.29 10.87
N PRO A 58 -52.94 -14.51 10.93
CA PRO A 58 -53.42 -14.97 12.25
C PRO A 58 -53.44 -16.51 12.53
N THR A 59 -53.51 -16.85 13.83
CA THR A 59 -54.20 -17.99 14.50
C THR A 59 -53.83 -19.48 14.27
N ALA A 60 -53.32 -20.08 15.37
CA ALA A 60 -53.76 -21.33 16.04
C ALA A 60 -53.31 -22.74 15.53
N PRO A 61 -53.24 -23.78 16.42
CA PRO A 61 -52.35 -24.95 16.23
C PRO A 61 -52.96 -26.36 16.48
N LEU A 62 -52.08 -27.38 16.55
CA LEU A 62 -52.23 -28.80 17.03
C LEU A 62 -52.49 -29.88 15.94
N PRO A 63 -52.17 -31.19 16.20
CA PRO A 63 -51.35 -31.80 17.27
C PRO A 63 -50.21 -32.73 16.78
N VAL A 64 -49.36 -33.22 17.71
CA VAL A 64 -48.40 -34.34 17.51
C VAL A 64 -48.77 -35.52 18.42
N GLY A 65 -48.63 -36.76 17.93
CA GLY A 65 -48.97 -37.99 18.67
C GLY A 65 -47.82 -38.58 19.52
N ARG A 66 -48.17 -39.33 20.57
CA ARG A 66 -47.22 -40.04 21.47
C ARG A 66 -47.16 -41.54 21.16
N ILE A 67 -45.98 -42.16 21.31
CA ILE A 67 -45.81 -43.57 21.76
C ILE A 67 -44.69 -43.60 22.84
N ALA A 68 -44.64 -44.66 23.65
CA ALA A 68 -43.98 -44.76 24.96
C ALA A 68 -42.52 -45.31 24.94
N PRO A 69 -41.77 -45.28 26.07
CA PRO A 69 -40.30 -45.46 26.10
C PRO A 69 -39.85 -46.90 26.42
N ARG A 70 -38.52 -47.11 26.48
CA ARG A 70 -37.88 -48.33 27.01
C ARG A 70 -36.69 -48.02 27.94
N GLU A 71 -36.25 -49.01 28.72
CA GLU A 71 -35.46 -48.83 29.95
C GLU A 71 -34.04 -48.26 29.79
N ARG A 72 -33.50 -47.69 30.88
CA ARG A 72 -32.10 -47.26 31.01
C ARG A 72 -31.24 -48.42 31.52
N MET A 73 -30.04 -48.61 30.96
CA MET A 73 -28.92 -49.18 31.71
C MET A 73 -28.31 -48.07 32.59
N ALA A 74 -27.69 -48.46 33.71
CA ALA A 74 -26.90 -47.54 34.51
C ALA A 74 -25.54 -47.30 33.85
N ASP A 75 -25.12 -46.04 33.81
CA ASP A 75 -23.74 -45.63 33.60
C ASP A 75 -23.23 -45.08 34.94
N ASP A 76 -22.00 -45.42 35.30
CA ASP A 76 -21.42 -45.16 36.63
C ASP A 76 -20.32 -44.10 36.51
N SER A 77 -20.71 -42.93 35.99
CA SER A 77 -19.85 -41.77 35.77
C SER A 77 -20.05 -40.72 36.89
N PRO A 78 -18.97 -40.10 37.40
CA PRO A 78 -19.06 -39.24 38.59
C PRO A 78 -19.76 -37.90 38.28
N GLU A 79 -20.84 -37.60 39.00
CA GLU A 79 -21.60 -36.35 38.83
C GLU A 79 -20.75 -35.11 39.13
N MET A 80 -20.33 -34.39 38.08
CA MET A 80 -19.81 -33.02 38.21
C MET A 80 -20.95 -32.07 38.55
N THR A 81 -21.23 -31.94 39.86
CA THR A 81 -22.30 -31.11 40.41
C THR A 81 -21.96 -29.61 40.41
N GLY A 82 -21.91 -29.02 39.20
CA GLY A 82 -21.93 -27.58 38.98
C GLY A 82 -23.19 -27.16 38.21
N PRO A 83 -23.73 -25.95 38.42
CA PRO A 83 -24.75 -25.42 37.52
C PRO A 83 -24.14 -25.17 36.13
N GLU A 84 -24.86 -25.53 35.06
CA GLU A 84 -24.45 -25.14 33.70
C GLU A 84 -24.40 -23.60 33.61
N PRO A 85 -23.30 -23.00 33.11
CA PRO A 85 -23.18 -21.56 33.01
C PRO A 85 -24.23 -21.01 32.04
N SER A 86 -24.97 -20.00 32.47
CA SER A 86 -25.98 -19.38 31.61
C SER A 86 -25.32 -18.59 30.49
N VAL A 87 -26.11 -18.26 29.45
CA VAL A 87 -25.66 -17.39 28.36
C VAL A 87 -25.23 -16.01 28.87
N ALA A 88 -25.74 -15.57 30.03
CA ALA A 88 -25.28 -14.33 30.68
C ALA A 88 -23.89 -14.52 31.32
N ASP A 89 -23.66 -15.59 32.07
CA ASP A 89 -22.36 -15.87 32.71
C ASP A 89 -21.26 -16.08 31.66
N LEU A 90 -21.59 -16.74 30.53
CA LEU A 90 -20.71 -16.89 29.37
C LEU A 90 -20.42 -15.54 28.69
N ALA A 91 -21.42 -14.67 28.54
CA ALA A 91 -21.21 -13.34 27.97
C ALA A 91 -20.38 -12.43 28.90
N GLU A 92 -20.59 -12.50 30.21
CA GLU A 92 -19.82 -11.77 31.22
C GLU A 92 -18.37 -12.26 31.26
N ALA A 93 -18.13 -13.57 31.26
CA ALA A 93 -16.78 -14.16 31.16
C ALA A 93 -16.05 -13.77 29.86
N ILE A 94 -16.76 -13.68 28.72
CA ILE A 94 -16.19 -13.19 27.46
C ILE A 94 -15.85 -11.69 27.54
N LEU A 95 -16.71 -10.87 28.14
CA LEU A 95 -16.48 -9.44 28.31
C LEU A 95 -15.34 -9.12 29.27
N ASP A 96 -15.19 -9.88 30.36
CA ASP A 96 -14.09 -9.75 31.32
C ASP A 96 -12.76 -10.25 30.74
N GLU A 97 -12.76 -11.36 29.98
CA GLU A 97 -11.58 -11.82 29.24
C GLU A 97 -11.18 -10.82 28.14
N GLU A 98 -12.14 -10.20 27.44
CA GLU A 98 -11.87 -9.06 26.54
C GLU A 98 -11.33 -7.84 27.30
N ALA A 99 -11.90 -7.50 28.46
CA ALA A 99 -11.45 -6.36 29.26
C ALA A 99 -10.02 -6.57 29.78
N ARG A 100 -9.68 -7.77 30.25
CA ARG A 100 -8.31 -8.11 30.68
C ARG A 100 -7.34 -8.11 29.50
N ARG A 101 -7.72 -8.66 28.33
CA ARG A 101 -6.90 -8.56 27.10
C ARG A 101 -6.64 -7.11 26.68
N ARG A 102 -7.66 -6.25 26.75
CA ARG A 102 -7.52 -4.80 26.46
C ARG A 102 -6.63 -4.10 27.48
N ALA A 103 -6.64 -4.51 28.75
CA ALA A 103 -5.74 -4.00 29.79
C ALA A 103 -4.29 -4.46 29.56
N GLU A 104 -4.06 -5.77 29.38
CA GLU A 104 -2.75 -6.36 29.01
C GLU A 104 -2.17 -5.70 27.75
N GLN A 105 -3.01 -5.40 26.76
CA GLN A 105 -2.59 -4.72 25.53
C GLN A 105 -2.32 -3.22 25.72
N ALA A 106 -3.05 -2.52 26.60
CA ALA A 106 -2.80 -1.12 26.92
C ALA A 106 -1.53 -0.93 27.77
N GLU A 107 -1.21 -1.90 28.63
CA GLU A 107 0.03 -1.93 29.41
C GLU A 107 1.24 -2.15 28.48
N ARG A 108 1.15 -3.12 27.56
CA ARG A 108 2.13 -3.33 26.47
C ARG A 108 2.28 -2.10 25.54
N ASP A 109 1.18 -1.48 25.13
CA ASP A 109 1.21 -0.26 24.31
C ASP A 109 1.92 0.90 25.05
N ALA A 110 1.94 0.91 26.39
CA ALA A 110 2.67 1.88 27.21
C ALA A 110 4.16 1.53 27.36
N GLU A 111 4.53 0.25 27.53
CA GLU A 111 5.92 -0.22 27.51
C GLU A 111 6.62 0.05 26.17
N THR A 112 5.85 0.09 25.07
CA THR A 112 6.37 0.32 23.70
C THR A 112 6.69 1.81 23.41
N ILE A 113 6.44 2.75 24.33
CA ILE A 113 6.73 4.18 24.11
C ILE A 113 8.18 4.49 24.48
N LEU A 114 9.01 4.77 23.48
CA LEU A 114 10.43 5.10 23.69
C LEU A 114 10.62 6.50 24.31
N PRO A 115 11.67 6.69 25.14
CA PRO A 115 12.09 7.99 25.65
C PRO A 115 12.28 9.07 24.55
N ASP A 116 11.99 10.33 24.89
CA ASP A 116 12.03 11.48 23.98
C ASP A 116 13.39 11.70 23.30
N ASP A 117 14.50 11.23 23.86
CA ASP A 117 15.85 11.29 23.29
C ASP A 117 16.15 10.22 22.23
N LEU A 118 15.34 9.15 22.16
CA LEU A 118 15.43 8.13 21.11
C LEU A 118 14.48 8.40 19.92
N LEU A 119 13.58 9.39 20.00
CA LEU A 119 12.60 9.70 18.96
C LEU A 119 13.18 10.70 17.92
N PRO A 120 13.42 10.30 16.64
CA PRO A 120 14.07 11.15 15.65
C PRO A 120 13.30 12.46 15.40
N GLY A 121 13.97 13.60 15.57
CA GLY A 121 13.31 14.91 15.49
C GLY A 121 12.73 15.41 16.82
N VAL A 122 12.88 14.70 17.94
CA VAL A 122 12.59 15.16 19.31
C VAL A 122 13.92 15.40 20.03
N GLY A 123 14.00 16.43 20.89
CA GLY A 123 15.25 16.82 21.58
C GLY A 123 16.32 17.50 20.71
N ASP A 124 16.46 17.08 19.44
CA ASP A 124 17.41 17.51 18.40
C ASP A 124 17.91 18.97 18.49
N GLU A 125 19.17 19.22 18.12
CA GLU A 125 19.74 20.57 18.07
C GLU A 125 18.97 21.56 17.16
N PRO A 126 18.91 22.86 17.51
CA PRO A 126 18.12 23.87 16.80
C PRO A 126 18.75 24.33 15.48
N MET A 127 18.70 23.49 14.44
CA MET A 127 19.23 23.84 13.12
C MET A 127 18.48 25.01 12.45
N THR A 128 19.22 25.92 11.79
CA THR A 128 18.65 27.00 10.96
C THR A 128 18.37 26.54 9.52
N LEU A 129 17.50 27.26 8.79
CA LEU A 129 17.27 26.98 7.35
C LEU A 129 18.58 27.06 6.54
N ARG A 130 19.51 27.96 6.89
CA ARG A 130 20.82 28.09 6.22
C ARG A 130 21.74 26.90 6.47
N GLN A 131 21.60 26.20 7.60
CA GLN A 131 22.31 24.94 7.88
C GLN A 131 21.64 23.76 7.15
N GLY A 132 20.31 23.64 7.18
CA GLY A 132 19.59 22.59 6.42
C GLY A 132 19.87 22.65 4.91
N LEU A 133 19.88 23.85 4.33
CA LEU A 133 20.26 24.10 2.93
C LEU A 133 21.76 23.92 2.62
N ARG A 134 22.61 23.75 3.65
CA ARG A 134 24.01 23.35 3.49
C ARG A 134 24.14 21.82 3.55
N ALA A 135 23.43 21.16 4.46
CA ALA A 135 23.46 19.71 4.63
C ALA A 135 22.84 18.96 3.44
N GLY A 136 21.59 19.28 3.07
CA GLY A 136 20.92 18.70 1.90
C GLY A 136 21.18 19.42 0.57
N GLY A 137 22.04 20.44 0.59
CA GLY A 137 22.25 21.36 -0.54
C GLY A 137 21.05 22.25 -0.86
N LYS A 138 21.25 23.26 -1.71
CA LYS A 138 20.18 24.18 -2.14
C LYS A 138 19.38 23.68 -3.35
N ALA A 139 19.97 22.79 -4.13
CA ALA A 139 19.57 22.58 -5.51
C ALA A 139 18.27 21.76 -5.61
N THR A 140 18.13 20.70 -4.80
CA THR A 140 16.91 19.86 -4.72
C THR A 140 15.68 20.70 -4.40
N VAL A 141 15.68 21.45 -3.29
CA VAL A 141 14.50 22.29 -2.94
C VAL A 141 14.24 23.41 -3.93
N LEU A 142 15.25 23.97 -4.61
CA LEU A 142 15.03 24.97 -5.66
C LEU A 142 14.35 24.36 -6.90
N VAL A 143 14.75 23.15 -7.30
CA VAL A 143 14.08 22.41 -8.39
C VAL A 143 12.66 22.02 -7.98
N MET A 144 12.44 21.57 -6.74
CA MET A 144 11.10 21.26 -6.24
C MET A 144 10.22 22.52 -6.16
N PHE A 145 10.75 23.67 -5.73
CA PHE A 145 10.05 24.95 -5.76
C PHE A 145 9.69 25.39 -7.20
N LEU A 146 10.60 25.20 -8.17
CA LEU A 146 10.31 25.50 -9.59
C LEU A 146 9.18 24.62 -10.13
N LEU A 147 9.23 23.32 -9.87
CA LEU A 147 8.15 22.37 -10.21
C LEU A 147 6.84 22.73 -9.49
N ALA A 148 6.92 23.15 -8.22
CA ALA A 148 5.78 23.58 -7.41
C ALA A 148 5.08 24.83 -7.93
N PHE A 149 5.86 25.76 -8.51
CA PHE A 149 5.40 26.96 -9.20
C PHE A 149 4.79 26.62 -10.57
N MET A 150 5.45 25.76 -11.35
CA MET A 150 4.96 25.31 -12.67
C MET A 150 3.63 24.55 -12.59
N ASP A 151 3.37 23.80 -11.52
CA ASP A 151 2.14 23.01 -11.32
C ASP A 151 0.85 23.86 -11.26
N GLU A 152 0.98 25.15 -10.94
CA GLU A 152 -0.13 26.10 -10.94
C GLU A 152 -0.40 26.71 -12.32
N MET A 153 0.56 26.66 -13.26
CA MET A 153 0.41 27.28 -14.59
C MET A 153 -0.75 26.69 -15.40
N PRO A 154 -0.99 25.36 -15.45
CA PRO A 154 -2.18 24.80 -16.10
C PRO A 154 -3.51 25.23 -15.44
N ARG A 155 -3.50 25.65 -14.17
CA ARG A 155 -4.69 26.17 -13.48
C ARG A 155 -4.93 27.64 -13.86
N ALA A 156 -3.87 28.42 -14.05
CA ALA A 156 -3.94 29.79 -14.55
C ALA A 156 -4.45 29.91 -15.99
N ILE A 157 -4.36 28.85 -16.81
CA ILE A 157 -4.96 28.81 -18.17
C ILE A 157 -6.49 29.00 -18.14
N ARG A 158 -7.17 28.77 -16.99
CA ARG A 158 -8.60 29.08 -16.83
C ARG A 158 -8.97 30.55 -17.10
N VAL A 159 -8.03 31.48 -17.04
CA VAL A 159 -8.24 32.89 -17.44
C VAL A 159 -8.62 33.01 -18.92
N LEU A 160 -8.17 32.06 -19.75
CA LEU A 160 -8.44 31.97 -21.20
C LEU A 160 -9.50 30.90 -21.53
N ALA A 161 -10.35 30.54 -20.56
CA ALA A 161 -11.44 29.58 -20.79
C ALA A 161 -12.41 30.03 -21.89
N PRO A 162 -12.84 31.31 -21.98
CA PRO A 162 -13.71 31.77 -23.07
C PRO A 162 -13.09 31.58 -24.46
N ASP A 163 -11.82 31.94 -24.63
CA ASP A 163 -11.11 31.79 -25.92
C ASP A 163 -11.04 30.32 -26.38
N ILE A 164 -10.99 29.38 -25.42
CA ILE A 164 -11.02 27.92 -25.66
C ILE A 164 -12.45 27.45 -25.97
N GLN A 165 -13.49 28.04 -25.36
CA GLN A 165 -14.89 27.71 -25.61
C GLN A 165 -15.33 28.11 -27.01
N ASP A 166 -15.03 29.34 -27.42
CA ASP A 166 -15.38 29.88 -28.73
C ASP A 166 -14.61 29.15 -29.85
N SER A 167 -13.31 28.90 -29.66
CA SER A 167 -12.45 28.16 -30.59
C SER A 167 -12.92 26.71 -30.81
N LEU A 168 -13.32 26.00 -29.75
CA LEU A 168 -13.67 24.57 -29.82
C LEU A 168 -15.18 24.30 -29.89
N ASN A 169 -16.01 25.34 -29.84
CA ASN A 169 -17.47 25.29 -29.78
C ASN A 169 -17.99 24.34 -28.67
N VAL A 170 -17.60 24.59 -27.42
CA VAL A 170 -17.97 23.79 -26.25
C VAL A 170 -18.62 24.62 -25.14
N SER A 171 -19.60 24.02 -24.45
CA SER A 171 -20.20 24.62 -23.25
C SER A 171 -19.26 24.57 -22.04
N ASP A 172 -19.55 25.41 -21.06
CA ASP A 172 -18.88 25.48 -19.75
C ASP A 172 -18.77 24.11 -19.09
N THR A 173 -19.86 23.34 -19.03
CA THR A 173 -19.88 22.00 -18.44
C THR A 173 -18.87 21.06 -19.11
N VAL A 174 -18.72 21.16 -20.43
CA VAL A 174 -17.78 20.33 -21.20
C VAL A 174 -16.34 20.80 -20.96
N LEU A 175 -16.05 22.11 -21.02
CA LEU A 175 -14.71 22.60 -20.77
C LEU A 175 -14.27 22.37 -19.31
N PHE A 176 -15.12 22.63 -18.32
CA PHE A 176 -14.79 22.35 -16.91
C PHE A 176 -14.62 20.85 -16.64
N GLY A 177 -15.40 19.98 -17.29
CA GLY A 177 -15.18 18.53 -17.25
C GLY A 177 -13.81 18.14 -17.83
N ILE A 178 -13.46 18.68 -19.00
CA ILE A 178 -12.16 18.47 -19.66
C ILE A 178 -11.00 18.94 -18.78
N LEU A 179 -11.03 20.19 -18.31
CA LEU A 179 -9.98 20.79 -17.49
C LEU A 179 -9.89 20.16 -16.09
N GLY A 180 -11.02 19.72 -15.52
CA GLY A 180 -11.08 19.02 -14.24
C GLY A 180 -10.48 17.62 -14.28
N PHE A 181 -10.57 16.91 -15.42
CA PHE A 181 -10.10 15.52 -15.52
C PHE A 181 -8.59 15.34 -15.31
N GLY A 182 -7.77 16.34 -15.60
CA GLY A 182 -6.34 16.34 -15.25
C GLY A 182 -6.10 16.24 -13.73
N GLY A 183 -7.00 16.76 -12.90
CA GLY A 183 -6.95 16.55 -11.45
C GLY A 183 -7.23 15.09 -11.06
N VAL A 184 -8.12 14.42 -11.79
CA VAL A 184 -8.43 12.98 -11.59
C VAL A 184 -7.22 12.12 -11.93
N THR A 185 -6.57 12.36 -13.08
CA THR A 185 -5.41 11.56 -13.51
C THR A 185 -4.14 11.84 -12.71
N LEU A 186 -3.97 13.06 -12.19
CA LEU A 186 -2.93 13.39 -11.20
C LEU A 186 -3.07 12.54 -9.94
N VAL A 187 -4.29 12.41 -9.42
CA VAL A 187 -4.56 11.63 -8.20
C VAL A 187 -4.41 10.13 -8.45
N LEU A 188 -5.06 9.60 -9.48
CA LEU A 188 -4.99 8.16 -9.79
C LEU A 188 -3.57 7.73 -10.21
N GLY A 189 -2.80 8.62 -10.85
CA GLY A 189 -1.40 8.39 -11.19
C GLY A 189 -0.44 8.40 -10.00
N ALA A 190 -0.82 8.96 -8.85
CA ALA A 190 0.08 9.05 -7.69
C ALA A 190 0.43 7.66 -7.13
N VAL A 191 -0.51 6.72 -7.14
CA VAL A 191 -0.32 5.35 -6.66
C VAL A 191 0.72 4.57 -7.50
N PRO A 192 0.60 4.44 -8.84
CA PRO A 192 1.62 3.80 -9.65
C PRO A 192 2.95 4.57 -9.66
N MET A 193 2.94 5.90 -9.55
CA MET A 193 4.19 6.68 -9.40
C MET A 193 4.93 6.38 -8.09
N ALA A 194 4.21 6.09 -7.00
CA ALA A 194 4.82 5.65 -5.75
C ALA A 194 5.42 4.24 -5.87
N ALA A 195 4.68 3.28 -6.42
CA ALA A 195 5.18 1.92 -6.64
C ALA A 195 6.39 1.89 -7.61
N LEU A 196 6.39 2.75 -8.63
CA LEU A 196 7.54 2.95 -9.52
C LEU A 196 8.73 3.54 -8.75
N ALA A 197 8.50 4.50 -7.86
CA ALA A 197 9.53 5.09 -7.00
C ALA A 197 10.11 4.13 -5.96
N ASP A 198 9.48 2.98 -5.71
CA ASP A 198 10.05 1.92 -4.89
C ASP A 198 10.93 0.94 -5.70
N ARG A 199 10.66 0.79 -7.00
CA ARG A 199 11.44 -0.08 -7.92
C ARG A 199 12.52 0.65 -8.72
N VAL A 200 12.44 1.98 -8.85
CA VAL A 200 13.30 2.82 -9.71
C VAL A 200 13.75 4.07 -8.96
N LYS A 201 14.96 4.56 -9.27
CA LYS A 201 15.52 5.79 -8.67
C LYS A 201 14.60 6.99 -8.92
N ARG A 202 14.27 7.72 -7.86
CA ARG A 202 13.35 8.87 -7.89
C ARG A 202 13.86 9.98 -8.80
N VAL A 203 15.18 10.18 -8.84
CA VAL A 203 15.81 11.18 -9.71
C VAL A 203 15.77 10.85 -11.21
N THR A 204 15.42 9.61 -11.62
CA THR A 204 15.14 9.31 -13.04
C THR A 204 13.65 9.40 -13.37
N ILE A 205 12.75 9.24 -12.39
CA ILE A 205 11.30 9.40 -12.58
C ILE A 205 10.94 10.88 -12.80
N ILE A 206 11.42 11.77 -11.93
CA ILE A 206 11.11 13.21 -11.95
C ILE A 206 11.34 13.86 -13.34
N PRO A 207 12.51 13.73 -13.99
CA PRO A 207 12.74 14.37 -15.29
C PRO A 207 11.90 13.74 -16.40
N VAL A 208 11.73 12.40 -16.42
CA VAL A 208 10.94 11.71 -17.46
C VAL A 208 9.47 12.11 -17.39
N ALA A 209 8.88 12.13 -16.19
CA ALA A 209 7.50 12.55 -16.00
C ALA A 209 7.30 14.05 -16.25
N SER A 210 8.26 14.90 -15.90
CA SER A 210 8.24 16.34 -16.22
C SER A 210 8.35 16.60 -17.73
N ALA A 211 9.14 15.82 -18.45
CA ALA A 211 9.23 15.89 -19.90
C ALA A 211 7.93 15.43 -20.57
N PHE A 212 7.30 14.35 -20.07
CA PHE A 212 5.99 13.89 -20.54
C PHE A 212 4.88 14.93 -20.29
N TRP A 213 4.86 15.57 -19.11
CA TRP A 213 3.99 16.71 -18.83
C TRP A 213 4.25 17.88 -19.79
N GLY A 214 5.51 18.24 -20.03
CA GLY A 214 5.87 19.30 -20.99
C GLY A 214 5.39 18.99 -22.42
N VAL A 215 5.57 17.75 -22.88
CA VAL A 215 5.07 17.30 -24.20
C VAL A 215 3.55 17.32 -24.26
N THR A 216 2.85 16.84 -23.24
CA THR A 216 1.37 16.85 -23.23
C THR A 216 0.79 18.26 -23.14
N ALA A 217 1.42 19.17 -22.37
CA ALA A 217 1.08 20.59 -22.35
C ALA A 217 1.35 21.29 -23.69
N PHE A 218 2.42 20.92 -24.41
CA PHE A 218 2.69 21.43 -25.76
C PHE A 218 1.63 20.95 -26.75
N LEU A 219 1.27 19.67 -26.70
CA LEU A 219 0.23 19.08 -27.53
C LEU A 219 -1.13 19.74 -27.30
N SER A 220 -1.46 20.17 -26.06
CA SER A 220 -2.68 20.95 -25.78
C SER A 220 -2.81 22.22 -26.63
N GLY A 221 -1.71 22.89 -27.02
CA GLY A 221 -1.77 24.05 -27.92
C GLY A 221 -2.05 23.69 -29.39
N LEU A 222 -1.81 22.43 -29.79
CA LEU A 222 -1.99 21.91 -31.15
C LEU A 222 -3.35 21.21 -31.38
N ILE A 223 -4.21 21.10 -30.36
CA ILE A 223 -5.48 20.37 -30.47
C ILE A 223 -6.46 21.08 -31.40
N VAL A 224 -7.25 20.29 -32.13
CA VAL A 224 -8.29 20.76 -33.06
C VAL A 224 -9.70 20.29 -32.67
N ASN A 225 -9.85 19.60 -31.54
CA ASN A 225 -11.15 19.21 -30.99
C ASN A 225 -11.10 18.97 -29.46
N PRO A 226 -12.26 18.98 -28.77
CA PRO A 226 -12.32 18.84 -27.31
C PRO A 226 -11.80 17.51 -26.76
N PHE A 227 -11.94 16.41 -27.52
CA PHE A 227 -11.47 15.09 -27.10
C PHE A 227 -9.93 14.99 -27.08
N GLN A 228 -9.25 15.71 -27.97
CA GLN A 228 -7.81 15.87 -27.91
C GLN A 228 -7.38 16.67 -26.67
N LEU A 229 -8.07 17.77 -26.33
CA LEU A 229 -7.80 18.54 -25.12
C LEU A 229 -8.05 17.72 -23.83
N PHE A 230 -9.08 16.88 -23.82
CA PHE A 230 -9.30 15.87 -22.77
C PHE A 230 -8.09 14.94 -22.62
N LEU A 231 -7.59 14.37 -23.72
CA LEU A 231 -6.48 13.42 -23.69
C LEU A 231 -5.15 14.08 -23.29
N THR A 232 -4.87 15.30 -23.75
CA THR A 232 -3.64 16.03 -23.37
C THR A 232 -3.69 16.56 -21.95
N ASN A 233 -4.87 16.94 -21.43
CA ASN A 233 -5.03 17.30 -20.02
C ASN A 233 -4.96 16.06 -19.10
N ALA A 234 -5.53 14.93 -19.53
CA ALA A 234 -5.38 13.64 -18.84
C ALA A 234 -3.90 13.23 -18.74
N GLY A 235 -3.14 13.36 -19.83
CA GLY A 235 -1.69 13.14 -19.86
C GLY A 235 -0.91 14.14 -19.00
N THR A 236 -1.30 15.42 -19.02
CA THR A 236 -0.72 16.47 -18.15
C THR A 236 -0.84 16.09 -16.67
N GLY A 237 -2.04 15.72 -16.22
CA GLY A 237 -2.27 15.29 -14.84
C GLY A 237 -1.44 14.06 -14.45
N PHE A 238 -1.40 13.03 -15.31
CA PHE A 238 -0.57 11.84 -15.07
C PHE A 238 0.93 12.18 -15.02
N GLY A 239 1.40 13.10 -15.86
CA GLY A 239 2.78 13.61 -15.83
C GLY A 239 3.12 14.43 -14.57
N GLN A 240 2.13 15.08 -13.95
CA GLN A 240 2.27 15.77 -12.66
C GLN A 240 2.19 14.82 -11.45
N ALA A 241 1.63 13.61 -11.62
CA ALA A 241 1.27 12.71 -10.53
C ALA A 241 2.42 12.28 -9.61
N TYR A 242 3.68 12.32 -10.10
CA TYR A 242 4.85 12.02 -9.27
C TYR A 242 5.08 13.06 -8.16
N ARG A 243 4.58 14.31 -8.31
CA ARG A 243 4.94 15.46 -7.47
C ARG A 243 4.72 15.19 -5.98
N ILE A 244 3.65 14.48 -5.61
CA ILE A 244 3.35 14.20 -4.20
C ILE A 244 4.15 13.00 -3.65
N PRO A 245 4.12 11.79 -4.25
CA PRO A 245 4.84 10.64 -3.70
C PRO A 245 6.37 10.70 -3.87
N VAL A 246 6.84 11.10 -5.05
CA VAL A 246 8.25 11.00 -5.44
C VAL A 246 9.05 12.19 -4.92
N SER A 247 8.55 13.41 -5.12
CA SER A 247 9.27 14.61 -4.66
C SER A 247 9.29 14.75 -3.14
N ASN A 248 8.18 14.44 -2.44
CA ASN A 248 8.18 14.54 -0.98
C ASN A 248 9.10 13.50 -0.34
N SER A 249 9.07 12.23 -0.79
CA SER A 249 9.99 11.22 -0.26
C SER A 249 11.46 11.56 -0.56
N LEU A 250 11.75 12.11 -1.74
CA LEU A 250 13.08 12.64 -2.08
C LEU A 250 13.51 13.79 -1.13
N LEU A 251 12.62 14.73 -0.82
CA LEU A 251 12.90 15.82 0.12
C LEU A 251 13.18 15.32 1.55
N VAL A 252 12.41 14.34 2.03
CA VAL A 252 12.62 13.72 3.36
C VAL A 252 14.03 13.12 3.46
N ASP A 253 14.45 12.36 2.46
CA ASP A 253 15.76 11.69 2.46
C ASP A 253 16.92 12.65 2.11
N THR A 254 16.64 13.83 1.56
CA THR A 254 17.64 14.87 1.24
C THR A 254 17.96 15.80 2.42
N TYR A 255 16.99 16.06 3.32
CA TYR A 255 17.13 17.11 4.35
C TYR A 255 17.00 16.60 5.80
N PRO A 256 17.90 17.02 6.72
CA PRO A 256 17.87 16.56 8.11
C PRO A 256 16.61 17.01 8.87
N ILE A 257 16.19 16.16 9.81
CA ILE A 257 14.90 16.25 10.53
C ILE A 257 14.62 17.65 11.12
N PRO A 258 15.57 18.33 11.80
CA PRO A 258 15.34 19.65 12.44
C PRO A 258 15.00 20.84 11.53
N ALA A 259 15.01 20.65 10.21
CA ALA A 259 14.58 21.66 9.25
C ALA A 259 13.58 21.16 8.19
N ARG A 260 13.05 19.93 8.30
CA ARG A 260 12.16 19.35 7.28
C ARG A 260 10.91 20.21 7.03
N SER A 261 10.24 20.73 8.06
CA SER A 261 9.04 21.57 7.88
C SER A 261 9.39 22.96 7.34
N ARG A 262 10.59 23.50 7.59
CA ARG A 262 11.11 24.69 6.89
C ARG A 262 11.45 24.44 5.43
N ILE A 263 11.87 23.23 5.06
CA ILE A 263 12.09 22.84 3.66
C ILE A 263 10.76 22.64 2.92
N PHE A 264 9.78 21.97 3.54
CA PHE A 264 8.43 21.86 2.99
C PHE A 264 7.72 23.22 2.89
N ALA A 265 7.93 24.13 3.85
CA ALA A 265 7.47 25.51 3.71
C ALA A 265 8.12 26.25 2.52
N LEU A 266 9.38 25.93 2.19
CA LEU A 266 10.12 26.56 1.09
C LEU A 266 9.72 25.99 -0.29
N GLU A 267 9.44 24.70 -0.40
CA GLU A 267 8.81 24.10 -1.60
C GLU A 267 7.39 24.62 -1.77
N GLY A 268 6.60 24.60 -0.68
CA GLY A 268 5.18 24.95 -0.70
C GLY A 268 4.89 26.39 -1.11
N LEU A 269 5.85 27.31 -0.93
CA LEU A 269 5.79 28.67 -1.45
C LEU A 269 5.62 28.73 -2.97
N GLY A 270 5.99 27.68 -3.71
CA GLY A 270 5.75 27.59 -5.15
C GLY A 270 4.28 27.73 -5.50
N ARG A 271 3.36 27.21 -4.67
CA ARG A 271 1.91 27.31 -4.93
C ARG A 271 1.37 28.76 -4.80
N PRO A 272 1.54 29.48 -3.68
CA PRO A 272 1.12 30.89 -3.61
C PRO A 272 1.79 31.79 -4.66
N VAL A 273 3.07 31.55 -5.00
CA VAL A 273 3.75 32.30 -6.07
C VAL A 273 3.15 31.97 -7.45
N GLY A 274 2.82 30.71 -7.71
CA GLY A 274 2.21 30.25 -8.95
C GLY A 274 0.79 30.78 -9.15
N GLN A 275 0.01 30.81 -8.07
CA GLN A 275 -1.34 31.38 -8.05
C GLN A 275 -1.33 32.91 -8.20
N LEU A 276 -0.36 33.61 -7.61
CA LEU A 276 -0.23 35.08 -7.72
C LEU A 276 0.29 35.55 -9.09
N LEU A 277 1.26 34.84 -9.68
CA LEU A 277 1.91 35.26 -10.92
C LEU A 277 1.35 34.58 -12.17
N GLY A 278 0.78 33.38 -12.05
CA GLY A 278 0.26 32.59 -13.18
C GLY A 278 -0.75 33.37 -14.04
N PRO A 279 -1.85 33.90 -13.47
CA PRO A 279 -2.83 34.68 -14.23
C PRO A 279 -2.22 35.87 -14.99
N LEU A 280 -1.24 36.56 -14.37
CA LEU A 280 -0.53 37.70 -14.96
C LEU A 280 0.40 37.28 -16.11
N ILE A 281 1.09 36.15 -15.96
CA ILE A 281 1.97 35.57 -16.99
C ILE A 281 1.13 35.09 -18.18
N ILE A 282 0.08 34.30 -17.94
CA ILE A 282 -0.80 33.75 -18.98
C ILE A 282 -1.52 34.85 -19.75
N GLY A 283 -2.17 35.79 -19.05
CA GLY A 283 -2.85 36.93 -19.67
C GLY A 283 -1.88 37.85 -20.42
N GLY A 284 -0.68 38.07 -19.88
CA GLY A 284 0.37 38.83 -20.55
C GLY A 284 0.86 38.18 -21.85
N ILE A 285 1.03 36.86 -21.88
CA ILE A 285 1.40 36.11 -23.09
C ILE A 285 0.28 36.19 -24.14
N ALA A 286 -0.97 35.98 -23.73
CA ALA A 286 -2.13 36.11 -24.64
C ALA A 286 -2.21 37.51 -25.27
N ALA A 287 -2.08 38.56 -24.46
CA ALA A 287 -2.12 39.96 -24.91
C ALA A 287 -0.91 40.36 -25.79
N LEU A 288 0.26 39.74 -25.62
CA LEU A 288 1.45 39.99 -26.44
C LEU A 288 1.41 39.30 -27.81
N VAL A 289 0.71 38.17 -27.92
CA VAL A 289 0.59 37.42 -29.18
C VAL A 289 -0.62 37.87 -30.00
N GLY A 290 -1.78 38.06 -29.34
CA GLY A 290 -3.04 38.41 -30.00
C GLY A 290 -3.52 37.36 -31.00
N GLY A 291 -4.33 37.81 -31.96
CA GLY A 291 -5.01 36.93 -32.93
C GLY A 291 -6.25 36.26 -32.34
N ASP A 292 -6.85 35.35 -33.11
CA ASP A 292 -8.18 34.77 -32.81
C ASP A 292 -8.14 33.59 -31.82
N GLU A 293 -6.96 32.99 -31.57
CA GLU A 293 -6.78 31.84 -30.67
C GLU A 293 -5.55 32.00 -29.74
N PRO A 294 -5.45 33.08 -28.94
CA PRO A 294 -4.25 33.40 -28.16
C PRO A 294 -3.92 32.36 -27.09
N TRP A 295 -4.92 31.57 -26.67
CA TRP A 295 -4.78 30.45 -25.72
C TRP A 295 -3.78 29.38 -26.16
N ARG A 296 -3.57 29.17 -27.47
CA ARG A 296 -2.57 28.22 -27.98
C ARG A 296 -1.15 28.61 -27.59
N ALA A 297 -0.83 29.89 -27.72
CA ALA A 297 0.49 30.42 -27.38
C ALA A 297 0.77 30.34 -25.87
N ALA A 298 -0.27 30.51 -25.04
CA ALA A 298 -0.16 30.27 -23.61
C ALA A 298 0.21 28.80 -23.30
N PHE A 299 -0.40 27.80 -23.94
CA PHE A 299 0.02 26.40 -23.78
C PHE A 299 1.47 26.16 -24.21
N PHE A 300 1.92 26.70 -25.34
CA PHE A 300 3.32 26.55 -25.79
C PHE A 300 4.31 27.17 -24.80
N ALA A 301 4.00 28.34 -24.24
CA ALA A 301 4.83 29.00 -23.25
C ALA A 301 4.86 28.23 -21.90
N VAL A 302 3.70 27.71 -21.45
CA VAL A 302 3.62 26.86 -20.25
C VAL A 302 4.40 25.57 -20.43
N ALA A 303 4.31 24.92 -21.61
CA ALA A 303 4.99 23.66 -21.91
C ALA A 303 6.52 23.74 -21.81
N ALA A 304 7.12 24.89 -22.13
CA ALA A 304 8.56 25.11 -21.99
C ALA A 304 9.03 24.96 -20.53
N GLY A 305 8.17 25.32 -19.56
CA GLY A 305 8.47 25.27 -18.13
C GLY A 305 8.82 23.87 -17.61
N PRO A 306 7.91 22.87 -17.72
CA PRO A 306 8.19 21.48 -17.36
C PRO A 306 9.35 20.85 -18.15
N VAL A 307 9.57 21.22 -19.41
CA VAL A 307 10.74 20.75 -20.20
C VAL A 307 12.05 21.30 -19.63
N VAL A 308 12.12 22.60 -19.31
CA VAL A 308 13.28 23.19 -18.63
C VAL A 308 13.48 22.55 -17.25
N ALA A 309 12.40 22.33 -16.49
CA ALA A 309 12.47 21.66 -15.19
C ALA A 309 12.91 20.18 -15.31
N ALA A 310 12.55 19.48 -16.40
CA ALA A 310 13.05 18.13 -16.71
C ALA A 310 14.57 18.13 -16.96
N ILE A 311 15.05 19.04 -17.81
CA ILE A 311 16.49 19.17 -18.11
C ILE A 311 17.27 19.55 -16.84
N VAL A 312 16.80 20.53 -16.08
CA VAL A 312 17.46 20.95 -14.84
C VAL A 312 17.42 19.83 -13.80
N SER A 313 16.29 19.14 -13.60
CA SER A 313 16.21 18.04 -12.63
C SER A 313 17.14 16.87 -12.99
N ALA A 314 17.23 16.49 -14.26
CA ALA A 314 18.16 15.45 -14.74
C ALA A 314 19.65 15.80 -14.52
N LEU A 315 20.02 17.09 -14.61
CA LEU A 315 21.39 17.56 -14.43
C LEU A 315 21.78 17.83 -12.97
N VAL A 316 20.80 18.08 -12.10
CA VAL A 316 21.01 18.68 -10.77
C VAL A 316 20.66 17.73 -9.61
N LEU A 317 19.64 16.88 -9.77
CA LEU A 317 19.21 15.98 -8.69
C LEU A 317 20.18 14.81 -8.52
N ARG A 318 20.34 14.36 -7.28
CA ARG A 318 21.13 13.19 -6.90
C ARG A 318 20.27 12.33 -5.97
N GLU A 319 20.31 11.02 -6.14
CA GLU A 319 19.52 10.10 -5.31
C GLU A 319 20.16 9.98 -3.92
N PRO A 320 19.45 10.36 -2.83
CA PRO A 320 19.91 10.11 -1.47
C PRO A 320 19.61 8.66 -1.06
N PRO A 321 20.37 8.08 -0.10
CA PRO A 321 19.99 6.85 0.57
C PRO A 321 18.59 6.95 1.22
N ARG A 322 17.78 5.89 1.13
CA ARG A 322 16.44 5.88 1.74
C ARG A 322 16.52 5.93 3.26
N GLY A 323 15.72 6.80 3.88
CA GLY A 323 15.68 6.92 5.34
C GLY A 323 17.00 7.38 5.97
N ARG A 324 17.88 8.06 5.22
CA ARG A 324 19.24 8.43 5.64
C ARG A 324 19.28 9.07 7.03
N PHE A 325 18.45 10.08 7.28
CA PHE A 325 18.48 10.85 8.53
C PHE A 325 17.80 10.14 9.70
N GLU A 326 16.86 9.24 9.43
CA GLU A 326 16.29 8.33 10.41
C GLU A 326 17.35 7.29 10.85
N LYS A 327 18.06 6.69 9.90
CA LYS A 327 19.18 5.79 10.17
C LYS A 327 20.35 6.52 10.84
N GLU A 328 20.67 7.76 10.44
CA GLU A 328 21.69 8.59 11.09
C GLU A 328 21.32 8.92 12.56
N ALA A 329 20.07 9.30 12.83
CA ALA A 329 19.60 9.62 14.17
C ALA A 329 19.58 8.41 15.12
N VAL A 330 19.25 7.22 14.63
CA VAL A 330 19.18 5.99 15.45
C VAL A 330 20.53 5.24 15.51
N PHE A 331 21.37 5.33 14.46
CA PHE A 331 22.59 4.51 14.33
C PHE A 331 23.90 5.28 14.52
N GLY A 332 23.99 6.52 14.02
CA GLY A 332 25.21 7.34 14.05
C GLY A 332 26.25 7.10 12.95
N ASP A 333 26.01 6.20 11.98
CA ASP A 333 26.85 6.02 10.77
C ASP A 333 25.99 5.63 9.55
N GLU A 334 26.45 5.93 8.34
CA GLU A 334 25.66 5.91 7.09
C GLU A 334 25.70 4.58 6.32
N ARG A 335 26.52 3.62 6.74
CA ARG A 335 27.18 2.69 5.80
C ARG A 335 26.35 1.47 5.36
N VAL A 336 25.25 1.15 6.02
CA VAL A 336 24.55 -0.12 5.76
C VAL A 336 23.46 0.02 4.71
N GLN A 337 23.73 -0.53 3.53
CA GLN A 337 22.75 -0.76 2.47
C GLN A 337 22.32 -2.23 2.52
N VAL A 338 21.03 -2.48 2.71
CA VAL A 338 20.43 -3.82 2.68
C VAL A 338 19.79 -4.04 1.32
N GLU A 339 19.88 -5.26 0.78
CA GLU A 339 19.15 -5.66 -0.42
C GLU A 339 17.70 -6.02 -0.03
N GLU A 340 16.80 -5.05 -0.22
CA GLU A 340 15.40 -5.13 0.22
C GLU A 340 14.46 -5.62 -0.90
N LEU A 341 13.54 -6.55 -0.58
CA LEU A 341 12.45 -6.93 -1.49
C LEU A 341 11.44 -5.77 -1.65
N PRO A 342 10.81 -5.61 -2.83
CA PRO A 342 9.83 -4.54 -3.05
C PRO A 342 8.55 -4.77 -2.23
N VAL A 343 8.02 -3.70 -1.62
CA VAL A 343 6.74 -3.75 -0.91
C VAL A 343 5.60 -3.41 -1.87
N SER A 344 4.59 -4.29 -1.94
CA SER A 344 3.44 -4.07 -2.82
C SER A 344 2.47 -3.01 -2.31
N ILE A 345 1.69 -2.43 -3.24
CA ILE A 345 0.68 -1.41 -2.96
C ILE A 345 -0.37 -1.91 -1.96
N GLY A 346 -0.81 -3.17 -2.12
CA GLY A 346 -1.79 -3.79 -1.21
C GLY A 346 -1.24 -3.95 0.20
N THR A 347 -0.01 -4.46 0.31
CA THR A 347 0.65 -4.68 1.61
C THR A 347 0.95 -3.37 2.33
N ALA A 348 1.46 -2.37 1.62
CA ALA A 348 1.70 -1.04 2.17
C ALA A 348 0.40 -0.34 2.58
N PHE A 349 -0.67 -0.40 1.77
CA PHE A 349 -1.97 0.18 2.13
C PHE A 349 -2.53 -0.45 3.42
N ALA A 350 -2.49 -1.78 3.51
CA ALA A 350 -2.93 -2.50 4.71
C ALA A 350 -2.12 -2.08 5.95
N ARG A 351 -0.79 -1.95 5.83
CA ARG A 351 0.09 -1.49 6.91
C ARG A 351 -0.17 -0.03 7.30
N LEU A 352 -0.24 0.88 6.33
CA LEU A 352 -0.52 2.30 6.55
C LEU A 352 -1.87 2.54 7.23
N ARG A 353 -2.86 1.68 6.98
CA ARG A 353 -4.16 1.72 7.67
C ARG A 353 -4.09 1.30 9.15
N LYS A 354 -3.08 0.51 9.56
CA LYS A 354 -2.86 0.13 10.98
C LYS A 354 -2.21 1.27 11.79
N ILE A 355 -1.43 2.15 11.14
CA ILE A 355 -0.77 3.30 11.77
C ILE A 355 -1.82 4.36 12.14
N LYS A 356 -2.18 4.43 13.42
CA LYS A 356 -3.34 5.19 13.93
C LYS A 356 -3.23 6.68 13.58
N THR A 357 -2.04 7.27 13.71
CA THR A 357 -1.77 8.68 13.35
C THR A 357 -1.97 8.94 11.87
N PHE A 358 -1.46 8.06 11.00
CA PHE A 358 -1.61 8.19 9.56
C PHE A 358 -3.09 8.06 9.14
N TYR A 359 -3.80 7.07 9.70
CA TYR A 359 -5.23 6.89 9.47
C TYR A 359 -6.04 8.16 9.79
N TYR A 360 -5.93 8.69 11.02
CA TYR A 360 -6.70 9.89 11.43
C TYR A 360 -6.28 11.16 10.67
N LEU A 361 -4.98 11.30 10.33
CA LEU A 361 -4.49 12.38 9.48
C LEU A 361 -5.10 12.30 8.07
N SER A 362 -5.07 11.13 7.44
CA SER A 362 -5.62 10.91 6.11
C SER A 362 -7.14 11.05 6.06
N SER A 363 -7.88 10.54 7.05
CA SER A 363 -9.33 10.74 7.14
C SER A 363 -9.68 12.21 7.38
N GLY A 364 -8.97 12.91 8.26
CA GLY A 364 -9.22 14.33 8.53
C GLY A 364 -8.94 15.22 7.32
N VAL A 365 -7.85 14.96 6.60
CA VAL A 365 -7.50 15.64 5.34
C VAL A 365 -8.46 15.24 4.19
N GLY A 366 -8.95 14.00 4.17
CA GLY A 366 -9.97 13.53 3.22
C GLY A 366 -11.32 14.24 3.40
N VAL A 367 -11.82 14.32 4.64
CA VAL A 367 -13.02 15.12 4.98
C VAL A 367 -12.82 16.59 4.63
N LEU A 368 -11.64 17.16 4.94
CA LEU A 368 -11.31 18.53 4.55
C LEU A 368 -11.30 18.74 3.02
N GLY A 369 -11.18 17.68 2.21
CA GLY A 369 -11.29 17.75 0.75
C GLY A 369 -12.58 18.40 0.26
N PHE A 370 -13.71 18.26 0.99
CA PHE A 370 -14.96 18.96 0.69
C PHE A 370 -14.75 20.48 0.68
N ALA A 371 -13.97 21.00 1.63
CA ALA A 371 -13.57 22.41 1.64
C ALA A 371 -12.54 22.72 0.53
N LEU A 372 -11.50 21.90 0.39
CA LEU A 372 -10.37 22.18 -0.50
C LEU A 372 -10.72 22.16 -2.00
N ILE A 373 -11.70 21.35 -2.42
CA ILE A 373 -12.08 21.21 -3.84
C ILE A 373 -13.38 21.95 -4.16
N ALA A 374 -14.40 21.90 -3.31
CA ALA A 374 -15.67 22.54 -3.64
C ALA A 374 -15.68 24.06 -3.41
N ILE A 375 -14.97 24.60 -2.40
CA ILE A 375 -14.96 26.05 -2.15
C ILE A 375 -14.38 26.82 -3.34
N PRO A 376 -13.21 26.50 -3.93
CA PRO A 376 -12.66 27.33 -5.02
C PRO A 376 -13.59 27.39 -6.23
N ILE A 377 -14.29 26.29 -6.54
CA ILE A 377 -15.26 26.24 -7.65
C ILE A 377 -16.48 27.11 -7.33
N GLN A 378 -17.13 26.89 -6.18
CA GLN A 378 -18.34 27.61 -5.80
C GLN A 378 -18.09 29.09 -5.46
N PHE A 379 -16.88 29.43 -5.01
CA PHE A 379 -16.46 30.81 -4.77
C PHE A 379 -16.22 31.56 -6.10
N ASN A 380 -15.66 30.90 -7.12
CA ASN A 380 -15.50 31.50 -8.44
C ASN A 380 -16.86 31.80 -9.09
N LEU A 381 -17.81 30.84 -9.04
CA LEU A 381 -19.20 31.05 -9.46
C LEU A 381 -19.87 32.19 -8.68
N LEU A 382 -19.72 32.23 -7.35
CA LEU A 382 -20.28 33.30 -6.52
C LEU A 382 -19.77 34.71 -6.91
N LEU A 383 -18.53 34.84 -7.37
CA LEU A 383 -18.00 36.12 -7.86
C LEU A 383 -18.57 36.50 -9.23
N GLU A 384 -18.88 35.52 -10.08
CA GLU A 384 -19.58 35.70 -11.35
C GLU A 384 -21.05 36.10 -11.11
N ASP A 385 -21.86 35.19 -10.57
CA ASP A 385 -23.32 35.35 -10.50
C ASP A 385 -23.78 36.50 -9.60
N LYS A 386 -23.04 36.79 -8.51
CA LYS A 386 -23.46 37.77 -7.49
C LYS A 386 -22.71 39.09 -7.52
N TYR A 387 -21.49 39.10 -8.05
CA TYR A 387 -20.66 40.30 -8.14
C TYR A 387 -20.37 40.73 -9.59
N ALA A 388 -20.91 40.00 -10.60
CA ALA A 388 -20.78 40.28 -12.03
C ALA A 388 -19.32 40.36 -12.52
N MET A 389 -18.41 39.62 -11.88
CA MET A 389 -16.97 39.75 -12.13
C MET A 389 -16.50 39.01 -13.39
N GLY A 390 -15.76 39.72 -14.23
CA GLY A 390 -15.05 39.11 -15.36
C GLY A 390 -14.01 38.07 -14.90
N PRO A 391 -13.60 37.12 -15.77
CA PRO A 391 -12.60 36.10 -15.42
C PRO A 391 -11.28 36.68 -14.88
N PHE A 392 -10.85 37.84 -15.40
CA PHE A 392 -9.67 38.55 -14.91
C PHE A 392 -9.84 39.08 -13.48
N GLU A 393 -11.00 39.66 -13.15
CA GLU A 393 -11.29 40.20 -11.81
C GLU A 393 -11.39 39.08 -10.77
N ARG A 394 -12.02 37.96 -11.13
CA ARG A 394 -12.01 36.73 -10.33
C ARG A 394 -10.58 36.23 -10.09
N GLY A 395 -9.75 36.17 -11.13
CA GLY A 395 -8.34 35.80 -11.01
C GLY A 395 -7.53 36.71 -10.09
N VAL A 396 -7.80 38.02 -10.10
CA VAL A 396 -7.18 38.98 -9.16
C VAL A 396 -7.66 38.73 -7.72
N VAL A 397 -8.95 38.47 -7.50
CA VAL A 397 -9.49 38.15 -6.16
C VAL A 397 -8.89 36.85 -5.62
N GLU A 398 -8.80 35.79 -6.43
CA GLU A 398 -8.13 34.54 -6.05
C GLU A 398 -6.64 34.76 -5.74
N SER A 399 -5.92 35.53 -6.58
CA SER A 399 -4.51 35.88 -6.35
C SER A 399 -4.30 36.61 -5.02
N LEU A 400 -5.20 37.52 -4.63
CA LEU A 400 -5.15 38.24 -3.36
C LEU A 400 -5.31 37.32 -2.13
N ILE A 401 -6.13 36.26 -2.23
CA ILE A 401 -6.32 35.27 -1.16
C ILE A 401 -5.00 34.55 -0.82
N TRP A 402 -4.12 34.35 -1.81
CA TRP A 402 -2.82 33.69 -1.62
C TRP A 402 -1.70 34.59 -1.10
N VAL A 403 -1.84 35.94 -1.15
CA VAL A 403 -0.79 36.87 -0.70
C VAL A 403 -0.43 36.67 0.78
N ALA A 404 -1.42 36.41 1.64
CA ALA A 404 -1.19 36.16 3.06
C ALA A 404 -0.43 34.83 3.32
N ALA A 405 -0.59 33.82 2.45
CA ALA A 405 0.10 32.54 2.56
C ALA A 405 1.62 32.66 2.32
N LEU A 406 2.08 33.63 1.52
CA LEU A 406 3.51 33.93 1.32
C LEU A 406 4.23 34.29 2.63
N ILE A 407 3.51 34.88 3.58
CA ILE A 407 4.01 35.23 4.92
C ILE A 407 3.74 34.08 5.90
N GLY A 408 2.56 33.45 5.81
CA GLY A 408 2.15 32.35 6.69
C GLY A 408 3.05 31.12 6.62
N LEU A 409 3.43 30.66 5.42
CA LEU A 409 4.25 29.44 5.23
C LEU A 409 5.62 29.52 5.92
N PRO A 410 6.45 30.57 5.71
CA PRO A 410 7.73 30.73 6.41
C PRO A 410 7.60 30.84 7.93
N VAL A 411 6.48 31.35 8.45
CA VAL A 411 6.19 31.38 9.89
C VAL A 411 5.81 29.98 10.39
N ALA A 412 4.92 29.27 9.69
CA ALA A 412 4.53 27.90 10.00
C ALA A 412 5.72 26.94 10.03
N GLY A 413 6.59 26.93 9.03
CA GLY A 413 7.77 26.06 9.02
C GLY A 413 8.67 26.27 10.24
N ARG A 414 8.87 27.54 10.65
CA ARG A 414 9.63 27.87 11.87
C ARG A 414 8.91 27.46 13.15
N LEU A 415 7.58 27.51 13.17
CA LEU A 415 6.75 27.13 14.32
C LEU A 415 6.74 25.62 14.51
N PHE A 416 6.45 24.86 13.45
CA PHE A 416 6.39 23.41 13.47
C PHE A 416 7.76 22.76 13.75
N ASP A 417 8.86 23.20 13.12
CA ASP A 417 10.21 22.67 13.46
C ASP A 417 10.64 22.98 14.91
N ARG A 418 10.08 24.01 15.54
CA ARG A 418 10.38 24.36 16.94
C ARG A 418 9.52 23.59 17.93
N GLY A 419 8.27 23.31 17.58
CA GLY A 419 7.35 22.57 18.42
C GLY A 419 7.49 21.06 18.28
N PHE A 420 7.82 20.54 17.10
CA PHE A 420 7.98 19.09 16.87
C PHE A 420 9.11 18.53 17.75
N ARG A 421 10.24 19.26 17.84
CA ARG A 421 11.37 18.97 18.74
C ARG A 421 11.07 19.08 20.25
N ARG A 422 9.83 19.41 20.64
CA ARG A 422 9.37 19.53 22.04
C ARG A 422 8.19 18.62 22.34
N ASP A 423 7.21 18.57 21.45
CA ASP A 423 6.12 17.60 21.45
C ASP A 423 5.50 17.49 20.05
N PRO A 424 5.75 16.40 19.31
CA PRO A 424 5.09 16.12 18.03
C PRO A 424 3.56 16.14 18.14
N ALA A 425 2.99 15.70 19.28
CA ALA A 425 1.55 15.69 19.49
C ALA A 425 0.97 17.11 19.58
N ALA A 426 1.63 18.06 20.24
CA ALA A 426 1.22 19.46 20.26
C ALA A 426 1.20 20.07 18.86
N MET A 427 2.13 19.66 17.98
CA MET A 427 2.17 20.18 16.60
C MET A 427 1.06 19.62 15.73
N MET A 428 0.74 18.33 15.85
CA MET A 428 -0.41 17.75 15.14
C MET A 428 -1.74 18.31 15.69
N ARG A 429 -1.87 18.53 17.01
CA ARG A 429 -2.99 19.27 17.61
C ARG A 429 -3.09 20.69 17.04
N LEU A 430 -1.98 21.41 16.94
CA LEU A 430 -1.94 22.76 16.38
C LEU A 430 -2.38 22.79 14.92
N ALA A 431 -1.92 21.85 14.08
CA ALA A 431 -2.38 21.74 12.70
C ALA A 431 -3.90 21.52 12.63
N GLY A 432 -4.45 20.61 13.45
CA GLY A 432 -5.90 20.41 13.57
C GLY A 432 -6.65 21.67 14.04
N MET A 433 -6.14 22.38 15.04
CA MET A 433 -6.73 23.63 15.54
C MET A 433 -6.71 24.78 14.51
N LEU A 434 -5.66 24.89 13.69
CA LEU A 434 -5.60 25.87 12.59
C LEU A 434 -6.68 25.58 11.53
N VAL A 435 -6.91 24.31 11.20
CA VAL A 435 -7.99 23.89 10.28
C VAL A 435 -9.37 24.16 10.89
N MET A 436 -9.59 23.83 12.17
CA MET A 436 -10.86 24.15 12.85
C MET A 436 -11.12 25.66 12.90
N ALA A 437 -10.09 26.48 13.16
CA ALA A 437 -10.18 27.93 13.14
C ALA A 437 -10.53 28.47 11.75
N ALA A 438 -9.96 27.90 10.67
CA ALA A 438 -10.37 28.24 9.30
C ALA A 438 -11.85 27.90 9.04
N GLY A 439 -12.35 26.79 9.58
CA GLY A 439 -13.77 26.43 9.54
C GLY A 439 -14.68 27.47 10.20
N VAL A 440 -14.33 27.95 11.40
CA VAL A 440 -15.03 29.04 12.08
C VAL A 440 -14.99 30.33 11.25
N ILE A 441 -13.85 30.64 10.63
CA ILE A 441 -13.72 31.82 9.77
C ILE A 441 -14.59 31.69 8.51
N TYR A 442 -14.69 30.52 7.87
CA TYR A 442 -15.62 30.32 6.75
C TYR A 442 -17.09 30.55 7.17
N ALA A 443 -17.49 30.08 8.36
CA ALA A 443 -18.84 30.31 8.88
C ALA A 443 -19.16 31.80 9.10
N VAL A 444 -18.16 32.62 9.44
CA VAL A 444 -18.30 34.08 9.58
C VAL A 444 -18.19 34.80 8.22
N ALA A 445 -17.34 34.33 7.31
CA ALA A 445 -17.02 34.98 6.05
C ALA A 445 -18.13 34.82 5.00
N LEU A 446 -18.63 33.60 4.77
CA LEU A 446 -19.58 33.29 3.70
C LEU A 446 -20.92 34.06 3.80
N PRO A 447 -21.45 34.40 4.99
CA PRO A 447 -22.58 35.32 5.13
C PRO A 447 -22.29 36.80 4.80
N MET A 448 -21.03 37.24 4.76
CA MET A 448 -20.69 38.66 4.58
C MET A 448 -21.11 39.21 3.21
N LYS A 449 -21.86 40.31 3.21
CA LYS A 449 -22.26 41.00 1.97
C LYS A 449 -21.12 41.85 1.38
N ILE A 450 -20.25 42.40 2.24
CA ILE A 450 -19.12 43.25 1.86
C ILE A 450 -18.00 42.38 1.29
N LEU A 451 -17.75 42.51 -0.02
CA LEU A 451 -16.72 41.76 -0.75
C LEU A 451 -15.35 41.80 -0.07
N GLY A 452 -14.86 43.00 0.28
CA GLY A 452 -13.53 43.14 0.91
C GLY A 452 -13.41 42.39 2.25
N GLY A 453 -14.50 42.29 3.02
CA GLY A 453 -14.52 41.49 4.26
C GLY A 453 -14.52 39.99 4.00
N LEU A 454 -15.32 39.53 3.02
CA LEU A 454 -15.35 38.15 2.55
C LEU A 454 -13.95 37.70 2.07
N VAL A 455 -13.33 38.47 1.17
CA VAL A 455 -12.01 38.16 0.61
C VAL A 455 -10.92 38.19 1.69
N ALA A 456 -10.93 39.18 2.59
CA ALA A 456 -9.96 39.26 3.68
C ALA A 456 -10.05 38.06 4.65
N LEU A 457 -11.27 37.66 5.05
CA LEU A 457 -11.45 36.49 5.91
C LEU A 457 -11.11 35.17 5.18
N MET A 458 -11.42 35.05 3.89
CA MET A 458 -11.02 33.86 3.12
C MET A 458 -9.50 33.79 2.91
N ALA A 459 -8.79 34.92 2.76
CA ALA A 459 -7.33 34.96 2.77
C ALA A 459 -6.74 34.46 4.11
N VAL A 460 -7.35 34.83 5.25
CA VAL A 460 -6.95 34.31 6.57
C VAL A 460 -7.24 32.81 6.68
N ALA A 461 -8.45 32.35 6.35
CA ALA A 461 -8.81 30.93 6.40
C ALA A 461 -7.89 30.06 5.52
N GLN A 462 -7.64 30.49 4.28
CA GLN A 462 -6.73 29.82 3.36
C GLN A 462 -5.29 29.81 3.87
N THR A 463 -4.86 30.89 4.54
CA THR A 463 -3.53 30.94 5.18
C THR A 463 -3.44 29.96 6.35
N LEU A 464 -4.43 29.88 7.24
CA LEU A 464 -4.44 28.93 8.37
C LEU A 464 -4.40 27.47 7.89
N ILE A 465 -5.18 27.12 6.86
CA ILE A 465 -5.13 25.81 6.20
C ILE A 465 -3.75 25.56 5.60
N SER A 466 -3.23 26.49 4.80
CA SER A 466 -1.93 26.34 4.14
C SER A 466 -0.78 26.22 5.16
N MET A 467 -0.89 26.89 6.32
CA MET A 467 0.01 26.73 7.45
C MET A 467 -0.08 25.32 8.06
N ALA A 468 -1.29 24.79 8.31
CA ALA A 468 -1.46 23.45 8.86
C ALA A 468 -0.84 22.36 7.95
N PHE A 469 -0.97 22.50 6.63
CA PHE A 469 -0.39 21.58 5.65
C PHE A 469 1.14 21.59 5.60
N VAL A 470 1.84 22.58 6.18
CA VAL A 470 3.30 22.56 6.32
C VAL A 470 3.76 21.44 7.27
N ALA A 471 2.94 21.08 8.26
CA ALA A 471 3.25 20.00 9.21
C ALA A 471 3.01 18.61 8.61
N THR A 472 2.02 18.47 7.73
CA THR A 472 1.52 17.18 7.22
C THR A 472 2.64 16.30 6.62
N PRO A 473 3.55 16.80 5.74
CA PRO A 473 4.63 15.97 5.22
C PRO A 473 5.67 15.56 6.27
N SER A 474 5.97 16.43 7.24
CA SER A 474 6.88 16.09 8.35
C SER A 474 6.29 15.02 9.26
N VAL A 475 4.99 15.08 9.57
CA VAL A 475 4.29 14.07 10.36
C VAL A 475 4.25 12.74 9.61
N ILE A 476 3.87 12.73 8.33
CA ILE A 476 3.90 11.51 7.49
C ILE A 476 5.30 10.92 7.45
N ALA A 477 6.34 11.74 7.25
CA ALA A 477 7.73 11.27 7.21
C ALA A 477 8.18 10.58 8.51
N ALA A 478 7.68 11.04 9.67
CA ALA A 478 8.04 10.51 10.98
C ALA A 478 7.27 9.23 11.37
N VAL A 479 5.99 9.10 10.98
CA VAL A 479 5.18 7.90 11.29
C VAL A 479 5.12 6.87 10.16
N SER A 480 5.67 7.16 8.97
CA SER A 480 5.73 6.19 7.87
C SER A 480 7.15 5.61 7.72
N PRO A 481 7.31 4.28 7.85
CA PRO A 481 8.56 3.59 7.59
C PRO A 481 9.12 3.95 6.21
N TYR A 482 10.43 4.18 6.12
CA TYR A 482 11.10 4.66 4.91
C TYR A 482 10.81 3.79 3.67
N ARG A 483 10.58 2.48 3.90
CA ARG A 483 10.26 1.45 2.91
C ARG A 483 8.94 1.66 2.15
N ILE A 484 7.96 2.36 2.73
CA ILE A 484 6.61 2.59 2.15
C ILE A 484 6.22 4.07 2.08
N ARG A 485 7.18 4.96 2.39
CA ARG A 485 6.99 6.41 2.54
C ARG A 485 6.43 7.09 1.27
N ALA A 486 6.87 6.67 0.07
CA ALA A 486 6.32 7.19 -1.18
C ALA A 486 4.82 6.85 -1.32
N GLN A 487 4.42 5.65 -0.91
CA GLN A 487 3.03 5.18 -0.98
C GLN A 487 2.15 5.87 0.08
N ALA A 488 2.70 6.13 1.28
CA ALA A 488 2.06 6.99 2.29
C ALA A 488 1.71 8.39 1.75
N PHE A 489 2.63 9.00 0.99
CA PHE A 489 2.38 10.27 0.31
C PHE A 489 1.35 10.15 -0.83
N ALA A 490 1.28 9.04 -1.56
CA ALA A 490 0.30 8.84 -2.64
C ALA A 490 -1.14 8.69 -2.16
N LEU A 491 -1.37 8.08 -0.98
CA LEU A 491 -2.73 7.87 -0.47
C LEU A 491 -3.43 9.18 -0.06
N LEU A 492 -2.68 10.18 0.41
CA LEU A 492 -3.26 11.44 0.88
C LEU A 492 -4.09 12.18 -0.20
N PRO A 493 -3.59 12.45 -1.43
CA PRO A 493 -4.42 13.04 -2.49
C PRO A 493 -5.56 12.12 -2.94
N VAL A 494 -5.42 10.79 -2.85
CA VAL A 494 -6.52 9.86 -3.13
C VAL A 494 -7.67 10.03 -2.14
N PHE A 495 -7.40 10.18 -0.85
CA PHE A 495 -8.44 10.47 0.15
C PHE A 495 -9.09 11.85 -0.05
N ILE A 496 -8.30 12.91 -0.31
CA ILE A 496 -8.82 14.26 -0.61
C ILE A 496 -9.78 14.21 -1.82
N PHE A 497 -9.37 13.53 -2.89
CA PHE A 497 -10.14 13.45 -4.13
C PHE A 497 -11.37 12.57 -3.99
N LEU A 498 -11.26 11.36 -3.44
CA LEU A 498 -12.37 10.43 -3.35
C LEU A 498 -13.48 11.00 -2.46
N MET A 499 -13.13 11.45 -1.25
CA MET A 499 -14.10 12.01 -0.32
C MET A 499 -14.57 13.39 -0.76
N GLY A 500 -13.64 14.33 -0.98
CA GLY A 500 -13.95 15.74 -1.17
C GLY A 500 -14.14 16.20 -2.61
N GLY A 501 -13.43 15.59 -3.55
CA GLY A 501 -13.51 15.95 -4.97
C GLY A 501 -14.71 15.30 -5.67
N PHE A 502 -14.81 13.97 -5.59
CA PHE A 502 -15.86 13.21 -6.24
C PHE A 502 -17.19 13.32 -5.47
N PHE A 503 -17.28 12.77 -4.26
CA PHE A 503 -18.52 12.85 -3.48
C PHE A 503 -18.83 14.28 -3.02
N GLY A 504 -17.84 15.02 -2.53
CA GLY A 504 -18.00 16.42 -2.16
C GLY A 504 -18.39 17.33 -3.31
N GLY A 505 -17.78 17.19 -4.50
CA GLY A 505 -18.16 17.95 -5.69
C GLY A 505 -19.62 17.72 -6.10
N LEU A 506 -20.08 16.45 -6.10
CA LEU A 506 -21.46 16.09 -6.41
C LEU A 506 -22.47 16.65 -5.40
N ILE A 507 -22.20 16.49 -4.11
CA ILE A 507 -23.10 16.93 -3.03
C ILE A 507 -23.18 18.46 -2.98
N VAL A 508 -22.04 19.16 -3.09
CA VAL A 508 -22.01 20.62 -3.01
C VAL A 508 -22.55 21.26 -4.30
N GLY A 509 -22.37 20.64 -5.47
CA GLY A 509 -23.01 21.06 -6.71
C GLY A 509 -24.54 21.06 -6.59
N GLN A 510 -25.13 19.90 -6.24
CA GLN A 510 -26.58 19.77 -6.04
C GLN A 510 -27.13 20.74 -4.99
N LEU A 511 -26.36 21.01 -3.93
CA LEU A 511 -26.75 21.96 -2.88
C LEU A 511 -26.64 23.43 -3.32
N SER A 512 -25.83 23.73 -4.33
CA SER A 512 -25.78 25.03 -5.00
C SER A 512 -27.02 25.20 -5.87
N ASP A 513 -27.27 24.25 -6.78
CA ASP A 513 -28.42 24.24 -7.69
C ASP A 513 -29.77 24.36 -6.96
N ALA A 514 -29.88 23.73 -5.78
CA ALA A 514 -31.11 23.72 -4.98
C ALA A 514 -31.31 24.96 -4.08
N TYR A 515 -30.27 25.77 -3.82
CA TYR A 515 -30.35 26.91 -2.89
C TYR A 515 -29.55 28.13 -3.35
N ASN A 516 -28.23 28.01 -3.38
CA ASN A 516 -27.20 28.93 -3.92
C ASN A 516 -25.80 28.51 -3.42
N GLU A 517 -24.78 28.93 -4.16
CA GLU A 517 -23.33 28.75 -3.94
C GLU A 517 -22.90 29.07 -2.50
N ARG A 518 -23.42 30.17 -1.91
CA ARG A 518 -23.11 30.54 -0.51
C ARG A 518 -23.67 29.54 0.49
N THR A 519 -24.91 29.10 0.30
CA THR A 519 -25.53 28.09 1.16
C THR A 519 -24.81 26.75 1.02
N ALA A 520 -24.45 26.37 -0.21
CA ALA A 520 -23.66 25.18 -0.49
C ALA A 520 -22.30 25.19 0.21
N MET A 521 -21.54 26.28 0.08
CA MET A 521 -20.28 26.47 0.80
C MET A 521 -20.46 26.54 2.32
N LEU A 522 -21.50 27.19 2.84
CA LEU A 522 -21.73 27.37 4.27
C LEU A 522 -22.13 26.06 4.98
N VAL A 523 -22.80 25.14 4.26
CA VAL A 523 -23.14 23.81 4.78
C VAL A 523 -21.94 22.84 4.66
N ALA A 524 -21.11 22.98 3.63
CA ALA A 524 -19.98 22.07 3.42
C ALA A 524 -18.70 22.47 4.16
N ALA A 525 -18.25 23.72 4.01
CA ALA A 525 -16.89 24.13 4.38
C ALA A 525 -16.64 24.19 5.89
N PRO A 526 -17.48 24.84 6.73
CA PRO A 526 -17.28 24.85 8.16
C PRO A 526 -17.34 23.45 8.79
N PRO A 527 -18.35 22.59 8.52
CA PRO A 527 -18.36 21.24 9.07
C PRO A 527 -17.19 20.37 8.59
N ALA A 528 -16.82 20.44 7.31
CA ALA A 528 -15.65 19.70 6.79
C ALA A 528 -14.34 20.12 7.48
N ALA A 529 -14.16 21.43 7.72
CA ALA A 529 -12.99 21.94 8.42
C ALA A 529 -13.00 21.65 9.93
N LEU A 530 -14.16 21.72 10.58
CA LEU A 530 -14.30 21.37 12.00
C LEU A 530 -14.07 19.87 12.23
N ILE A 531 -14.72 18.99 11.47
CA ILE A 531 -14.57 17.54 11.58
C ILE A 531 -13.16 17.12 11.13
N GLY A 532 -12.67 17.62 10.00
CA GLY A 532 -11.33 17.31 9.50
C GLY A 532 -10.23 17.74 10.46
N GLY A 533 -10.31 18.97 10.98
CA GLY A 533 -9.38 19.47 12.00
C GLY A 533 -9.47 18.73 13.33
N ALA A 534 -10.67 18.31 13.76
CA ALA A 534 -10.86 17.49 14.95
C ALA A 534 -10.27 16.08 14.80
N LEU A 535 -10.41 15.44 13.63
CA LEU A 535 -9.78 14.14 13.34
C LEU A 535 -8.25 14.24 13.35
N ILE A 536 -7.67 15.27 12.75
CA ILE A 536 -6.22 15.54 12.81
C ILE A 536 -5.78 15.77 14.27
N ALA A 537 -6.53 16.55 15.04
CA ALA A 537 -6.24 16.79 16.46
C ALA A 537 -6.45 15.55 17.35
N TYR A 538 -7.30 14.59 16.95
CA TYR A 538 -7.46 13.31 17.64
C TYR A 538 -6.30 12.35 17.35
N GLY A 539 -5.88 12.26 16.07
CA GLY A 539 -4.77 11.43 15.62
C GLY A 539 -3.45 11.72 16.33
N SER A 540 -3.25 12.96 16.81
CA SER A 540 -2.07 13.35 17.60
C SER A 540 -1.82 12.51 18.86
N ARG A 541 -2.84 11.80 19.37
CA ARG A 541 -2.71 10.94 20.55
C ARG A 541 -1.79 9.75 20.32
N PHE A 542 -1.64 9.31 19.06
CA PHE A 542 -0.90 8.11 18.69
C PHE A 542 0.51 8.40 18.13
N ILE A 543 0.84 9.66 17.84
CA ILE A 543 2.07 10.01 17.09
C ILE A 543 3.36 9.56 17.81
N ARG A 544 3.40 9.64 19.14
CA ARG A 544 4.56 9.20 19.92
C ARG A 544 4.76 7.69 19.87
N PHE A 545 3.67 6.93 19.90
CA PHE A 545 3.66 5.46 19.76
C PHE A 545 4.03 5.02 18.33
N ASP A 546 3.42 5.64 17.30
CA ASP A 546 3.68 5.30 15.90
C ASP A 546 5.13 5.67 15.48
N ILE A 547 5.72 6.74 16.04
CA ILE A 547 7.16 7.02 15.90
C ILE A 547 7.98 5.98 16.68
N SER A 548 7.61 5.64 17.93
CA SER A 548 8.36 4.66 18.75
C SER A 548 8.52 3.32 18.05
N ARG A 549 7.43 2.75 17.50
CA ARG A 549 7.50 1.51 16.69
C ARG A 549 8.35 1.67 15.43
N SER A 550 8.32 2.83 14.78
CA SER A 550 9.16 3.11 13.61
C SER A 550 10.66 3.23 13.95
N VAL A 551 11.01 3.39 15.23
CA VAL A 551 12.38 3.42 15.76
C VAL A 551 12.78 2.04 16.31
N GLU A 552 11.87 1.35 16.98
CA GLU A 552 11.98 -0.06 17.41
C GLU A 552 12.42 -0.94 16.22
N GLU A 553 11.70 -0.87 15.09
CA GLU A 553 12.06 -1.56 13.84
C GLU A 553 13.47 -1.22 13.32
N LEU A 554 13.94 0.02 13.51
CA LEU A 554 15.28 0.44 13.11
C LEU A 554 16.35 -0.09 14.08
N LEU A 555 16.09 -0.08 15.38
CA LEU A 555 17.00 -0.64 16.39
C LEU A 555 17.16 -2.15 16.19
N GLU A 556 16.07 -2.89 15.96
CA GLU A 556 16.15 -4.30 15.57
C GLU A 556 16.93 -4.52 14.27
N GLU A 557 16.71 -3.69 13.24
CA GLU A 557 17.50 -3.73 12.00
C GLU A 557 19.00 -3.54 12.27
N ARG A 558 19.38 -2.65 13.20
CA ARG A 558 20.77 -2.41 13.59
C ARG A 558 21.38 -3.60 14.34
N GLU A 559 20.68 -4.14 15.32
CA GLU A 559 21.17 -5.26 16.12
C GLU A 559 21.37 -6.51 15.26
N GLU A 560 20.45 -6.78 14.33
CA GLU A 560 20.61 -7.83 13.33
C GLU A 560 21.83 -7.60 12.42
N GLN A 561 22.02 -6.37 11.93
CA GLN A 561 23.19 -6.02 11.11
C GLN A 561 24.50 -6.15 11.89
N GLN A 562 24.51 -5.85 13.19
CA GLN A 562 25.68 -6.01 14.05
C GLN A 562 25.99 -7.48 14.34
N ARG A 563 24.97 -8.33 14.54
CA ARG A 563 25.13 -9.79 14.63
C ARG A 563 25.72 -10.34 13.32
N ALA A 564 25.07 -10.06 12.18
CA ALA A 564 25.50 -10.52 10.86
C ALA A 564 26.89 -10.01 10.42
N ALA A 565 27.32 -8.84 10.88
CA ALA A 565 28.65 -8.30 10.62
C ALA A 565 29.74 -8.84 11.57
N ALA A 566 29.36 -9.32 12.76
CA ALA A 566 30.28 -9.96 13.70
C ALA A 566 30.53 -11.44 13.35
N ASP A 567 29.48 -12.18 12.98
CA ASP A 567 29.58 -13.53 12.42
C ASP A 567 28.56 -13.76 11.29
N PRO A 568 28.99 -13.69 10.02
CA PRO A 568 28.13 -14.02 8.87
C PRO A 568 27.62 -15.47 8.85
N ALA A 569 28.24 -16.40 9.57
CA ALA A 569 27.79 -17.79 9.67
C ALA A 569 26.69 -17.97 10.74
N SER A 570 26.55 -17.04 11.69
CA SER A 570 25.47 -17.08 12.69
C SER A 570 24.16 -16.46 12.21
N VAL A 571 24.05 -16.05 10.94
CA VAL A 571 22.84 -15.45 10.39
C VAL A 571 21.77 -16.54 10.18
N PRO A 572 20.62 -16.48 10.87
CA PRO A 572 19.59 -17.50 10.77
C PRO A 572 18.98 -17.56 9.36
N ALA A 573 18.60 -18.78 8.95
CA ALA A 573 17.89 -19.01 7.70
C ALA A 573 16.50 -18.36 7.73
N LEU A 574 15.80 -18.50 8.84
CA LEU A 574 14.52 -17.84 9.12
C LEU A 574 14.58 -17.22 10.52
N GLN A 575 14.15 -15.97 10.65
CA GLN A 575 13.93 -15.31 11.93
C GLN A 575 12.53 -14.74 11.98
N VAL A 576 11.87 -14.93 13.11
CA VAL A 576 10.61 -14.30 13.49
C VAL A 576 10.85 -13.56 14.81
N HIS A 577 10.41 -12.31 14.92
CA HIS A 577 10.66 -11.49 16.10
C HIS A 577 9.43 -10.62 16.43
N ASN A 578 8.99 -10.65 17.69
CA ASN A 578 7.90 -9.88 18.28
C ASN A 578 6.59 -9.90 17.46
N LEU A 579 6.29 -11.04 16.82
CA LEU A 579 5.26 -11.14 15.80
C LEU A 579 3.85 -11.19 16.40
N ASP A 580 3.11 -10.10 16.25
CA ASP A 580 1.67 -10.03 16.52
C ASP A 580 0.87 -10.21 15.22
N PHE A 581 -0.27 -10.90 15.29
CA PHE A 581 -1.16 -11.06 14.14
C PHE A 581 -2.63 -11.16 14.56
N ALA A 582 -3.50 -10.39 13.91
CA ALA A 582 -4.95 -10.41 14.12
C ALA A 582 -5.77 -10.64 12.83
N TYR A 583 -6.85 -11.43 12.96
CA TYR A 583 -7.93 -11.47 11.97
C TYR A 583 -8.99 -10.42 12.36
N GLY A 584 -8.91 -9.23 11.73
CA GLY A 584 -9.81 -8.12 12.02
C GLY A 584 -9.55 -7.53 13.41
N SER A 585 -10.43 -7.80 14.36
CA SER A 585 -10.28 -7.40 15.78
C SER A 585 -9.80 -8.53 16.69
N VAL A 586 -9.67 -9.77 16.18
CA VAL A 586 -9.30 -10.94 16.98
C VAL A 586 -7.81 -11.23 16.80
N GLN A 587 -7.00 -10.91 17.81
CA GLN A 587 -5.58 -11.26 17.84
C GLN A 587 -5.39 -12.76 18.10
N VAL A 588 -4.50 -13.39 17.31
CA VAL A 588 -4.24 -14.84 17.30
C VAL A 588 -2.77 -15.15 17.58
N LEU A 589 -1.83 -14.30 17.18
CA LEU A 589 -0.42 -14.38 17.59
C LEU A 589 -0.09 -13.21 18.50
N PHE A 590 0.66 -13.48 19.55
CA PHE A 590 1.08 -12.51 20.54
C PHE A 590 2.59 -12.66 20.76
N ASP A 591 3.38 -11.68 20.34
CA ASP A 591 4.80 -11.56 20.70
C ASP A 591 5.67 -12.78 20.34
N VAL A 592 5.41 -13.40 19.19
CA VAL A 592 6.11 -14.63 18.79
C VAL A 592 7.52 -14.32 18.28
N SER A 593 8.55 -14.91 18.89
CA SER A 593 9.97 -14.73 18.57
C SER A 593 10.71 -16.06 18.55
N PHE A 594 11.43 -16.38 17.46
CA PHE A 594 12.35 -17.52 17.33
C PHE A 594 13.27 -17.38 16.10
N GLU A 595 14.42 -18.05 16.12
CA GLU A 595 15.44 -18.03 15.06
C GLU A 595 15.84 -19.44 14.64
N VAL A 596 15.72 -19.78 13.36
CA VAL A 596 16.04 -21.10 12.76
C VAL A 596 17.42 -21.03 12.09
N ALA A 597 18.35 -21.88 12.52
CA ALA A 597 19.68 -21.96 11.93
C ALA A 597 19.67 -22.65 10.55
N ARG A 598 20.72 -22.44 9.74
CA ARG A 598 20.84 -23.06 8.41
C ARG A 598 21.02 -24.58 8.55
N GLY A 599 20.14 -25.34 7.93
CA GLY A 599 20.11 -26.82 8.02
C GLY A 599 19.49 -27.36 9.32
N GLU A 600 18.90 -26.52 10.17
CA GLU A 600 18.15 -26.97 11.34
C GLU A 600 16.77 -27.53 10.93
N VAL A 601 16.32 -28.58 11.61
CA VAL A 601 14.94 -29.04 11.57
C VAL A 601 14.21 -28.69 12.87
N LEU A 602 13.39 -27.65 12.81
CA LEU A 602 12.61 -27.13 13.93
C LEU A 602 11.19 -27.73 13.93
N ALA A 603 10.82 -28.43 15.01
CA ALA A 603 9.44 -28.84 15.24
C ALA A 603 8.61 -27.73 15.89
N LEU A 604 7.46 -27.40 15.29
CA LEU A 604 6.49 -26.47 15.85
C LEU A 604 5.26 -27.24 16.37
N LEU A 605 5.27 -27.50 17.67
CA LEU A 605 4.23 -28.24 18.40
C LEU A 605 3.25 -27.28 19.08
N GLY A 606 2.08 -27.78 19.45
CA GLY A 606 1.04 -27.00 20.11
C GLY A 606 -0.35 -27.59 19.91
N THR A 607 -1.29 -27.23 20.79
CA THR A 607 -2.68 -27.68 20.71
C THR A 607 -3.39 -27.15 19.45
N ASN A 608 -4.59 -27.69 19.18
CA ASN A 608 -5.45 -27.12 18.15
C ASN A 608 -5.92 -25.71 18.55
N GLY A 609 -5.90 -24.78 17.60
CA GLY A 609 -6.10 -23.36 17.86
C GLY A 609 -4.91 -22.61 18.47
N ALA A 610 -3.75 -23.25 18.75
CA ALA A 610 -2.60 -22.60 19.38
C ALA A 610 -1.90 -21.52 18.52
N GLY A 611 -2.26 -21.38 17.24
CA GLY A 611 -1.73 -20.36 16.32
C GLY A 611 -0.80 -20.88 15.21
N LYS A 612 -0.37 -22.15 15.27
CA LYS A 612 0.66 -22.77 14.39
C LYS A 612 0.54 -22.38 12.90
N SER A 613 -0.58 -22.73 12.26
CA SER A 613 -0.80 -22.44 10.83
C SER A 613 -1.03 -20.94 10.52
N THR A 614 -1.41 -20.13 11.51
CA THR A 614 -1.47 -18.65 11.36
C THR A 614 -0.08 -18.03 11.43
N LEU A 615 0.84 -18.59 12.23
CA LEU A 615 2.26 -18.23 12.20
C LEU A 615 2.88 -18.56 10.83
N LEU A 616 2.69 -19.79 10.32
CA LEU A 616 3.15 -20.12 8.96
C LEU A 616 2.52 -19.19 7.91
N ARG A 617 1.21 -18.90 8.00
CA ARG A 617 0.52 -17.94 7.10
C ARG A 617 1.18 -16.56 7.10
N ALA A 618 1.58 -16.04 8.26
CA ALA A 618 2.24 -14.73 8.38
C ALA A 618 3.69 -14.75 7.87
N VAL A 619 4.43 -15.83 8.15
CA VAL A 619 5.80 -16.06 7.66
C VAL A 619 5.83 -16.19 6.13
N SER A 620 4.91 -16.94 5.54
CA SER A 620 4.72 -17.08 4.08
C SER A 620 4.12 -15.86 3.37
N GLY A 621 3.76 -14.80 4.10
CA GLY A 621 3.21 -13.57 3.52
C GLY A 621 1.77 -13.67 3.01
N LEU A 622 1.06 -14.74 3.37
CA LEU A 622 -0.38 -14.91 3.15
C LEU A 622 -1.21 -14.12 4.17
N GLY A 623 -0.57 -13.52 5.18
CA GLY A 623 -1.12 -12.56 6.12
C GLY A 623 -0.09 -11.47 6.46
N ILE A 624 -0.56 -10.27 6.79
CA ILE A 624 0.28 -9.11 7.14
C ILE A 624 0.20 -8.87 8.66
N PRO A 625 1.31 -8.99 9.41
CA PRO A 625 1.33 -8.85 10.87
C PRO A 625 0.99 -7.44 11.37
N ASP A 626 0.70 -7.34 12.66
CA ASP A 626 0.32 -6.12 13.40
C ASP A 626 1.52 -5.49 14.16
N ARG A 627 2.52 -6.31 14.50
CA ARG A 627 3.84 -5.95 15.04
C ARG A 627 4.83 -7.03 14.62
N GLY A 628 6.12 -6.72 14.72
CA GLY A 628 7.19 -7.69 14.58
C GLY A 628 7.66 -7.92 13.16
N VAL A 629 8.78 -8.62 13.05
CA VAL A 629 9.59 -8.75 11.84
C VAL A 629 9.82 -10.22 11.50
N VAL A 630 9.68 -10.54 10.22
CA VAL A 630 10.12 -11.79 9.60
C VAL A 630 11.31 -11.49 8.68
N ARG A 631 12.44 -12.15 8.91
CA ARG A 631 13.67 -12.07 8.08
C ARG A 631 14.03 -13.47 7.54
N LEU A 632 14.56 -13.53 6.32
CA LEU A 632 14.98 -14.75 5.62
C LEU A 632 16.44 -14.56 5.18
N GLY A 633 17.37 -15.34 5.73
CA GLY A 633 18.81 -15.13 5.56
C GLY A 633 19.26 -13.73 5.99
N GLY A 634 18.75 -13.22 7.13
CA GLY A 634 18.98 -11.86 7.63
C GLY A 634 18.24 -10.73 6.86
N ARG A 635 17.74 -10.99 5.65
CA ARG A 635 16.99 -10.01 4.83
C ARG A 635 15.53 -9.91 5.29
N THR A 636 15.06 -8.71 5.64
CA THR A 636 13.66 -8.46 6.00
C THR A 636 12.70 -8.79 4.86
N ILE A 637 11.80 -9.75 5.07
CA ILE A 637 10.77 -10.17 4.09
C ILE A 637 9.33 -9.85 4.54
N THR A 638 9.16 -9.23 5.71
CA THR A 638 7.89 -9.07 6.44
C THR A 638 6.74 -8.45 5.64
N TYR A 639 7.07 -7.63 4.63
CA TYR A 639 6.12 -6.93 3.76
C TYR A 639 6.34 -7.21 2.26
N ALA A 640 7.17 -8.21 1.93
CA ALA A 640 7.17 -8.81 0.59
C ALA A 640 5.89 -9.67 0.42
N GLU A 641 5.38 -9.76 -0.79
CA GLU A 641 4.24 -10.65 -1.10
C GLU A 641 4.66 -12.12 -1.09
N ALA A 642 3.69 -13.02 -0.98
CA ALA A 642 3.96 -14.46 -0.96
C ALA A 642 4.75 -14.93 -2.20
N GLU A 643 4.49 -14.37 -3.39
CA GLU A 643 5.28 -14.71 -4.59
C GLU A 643 6.76 -14.29 -4.51
N ASP A 644 7.07 -13.15 -3.88
CA ASP A 644 8.45 -12.70 -3.73
C ASP A 644 9.19 -13.43 -2.60
N ARG A 645 8.48 -13.87 -1.55
CA ARG A 645 9.03 -14.78 -0.52
C ARG A 645 9.34 -16.17 -1.09
N PHE A 646 8.44 -16.67 -1.93
CA PHE A 646 8.59 -17.93 -2.64
C PHE A 646 9.78 -17.89 -3.61
N ARG A 647 9.89 -16.85 -4.44
CA ARG A 647 11.08 -16.58 -5.28
C ARG A 647 12.37 -16.41 -4.48
N ALA A 648 12.28 -15.93 -3.23
CA ALA A 648 13.40 -15.78 -2.33
C ALA A 648 13.81 -17.07 -1.59
N GLY A 649 13.14 -18.21 -1.83
CA GLY A 649 13.51 -19.53 -1.28
C GLY A 649 12.65 -20.03 -0.12
N LEU A 650 11.60 -19.31 0.28
CA LEU A 650 10.67 -19.73 1.34
C LEU A 650 9.46 -20.45 0.75
N VAL A 651 9.40 -21.78 0.88
CA VAL A 651 8.33 -22.62 0.33
C VAL A 651 7.48 -23.19 1.47
N GLN A 652 6.15 -23.10 1.37
CA GLN A 652 5.22 -23.74 2.30
C GLN A 652 4.46 -24.89 1.63
N LEU A 653 4.68 -26.10 2.13
CA LEU A 653 3.76 -27.23 1.98
C LEU A 653 2.62 -27.08 2.99
N ARG A 654 1.38 -27.32 2.54
CA ARG A 654 0.20 -27.42 3.41
C ARG A 654 -0.28 -28.87 3.47
N GLY A 655 -0.62 -29.35 4.66
CA GLY A 655 -1.11 -30.71 4.86
C GLY A 655 -2.46 -30.92 4.18
N GLY A 656 -2.59 -32.05 3.47
CA GLY A 656 -3.84 -32.47 2.83
C GLY A 656 -4.31 -31.65 1.61
N GLU A 657 -3.64 -30.55 1.26
CA GLU A 657 -3.97 -29.70 0.11
C GLU A 657 -2.70 -29.31 -0.65
N GLY A 658 -2.60 -29.65 -1.95
CA GLY A 658 -1.46 -29.24 -2.77
C GLY A 658 -1.32 -29.91 -4.14
N VAL A 659 -2.08 -30.97 -4.43
CA VAL A 659 -2.05 -31.69 -5.72
C VAL A 659 -3.15 -31.25 -6.69
N PHE A 660 -2.86 -31.37 -7.99
CA PHE A 660 -3.84 -31.24 -9.06
C PHE A 660 -4.41 -32.62 -9.40
N ASP A 661 -5.55 -32.96 -8.81
CA ASP A 661 -6.23 -34.27 -8.88
C ASP A 661 -6.36 -34.87 -10.29
N GLU A 662 -6.64 -34.04 -11.30
CA GLU A 662 -6.84 -34.48 -12.69
C GLU A 662 -5.54 -34.67 -13.49
N LEU A 663 -4.40 -34.15 -12.99
CA LEU A 663 -3.10 -34.27 -13.66
C LEU A 663 -2.35 -35.54 -13.21
N SER A 664 -1.48 -36.05 -14.09
CA SER A 664 -0.56 -37.14 -13.74
C SER A 664 0.45 -36.72 -12.67
N VAL A 665 1.13 -37.67 -12.01
CA VAL A 665 2.28 -37.38 -11.13
C VAL A 665 3.35 -36.56 -11.86
N ALA A 666 3.67 -36.90 -13.11
CA ALA A 666 4.64 -36.17 -13.92
C ALA A 666 4.18 -34.74 -14.29
N ASP A 667 2.89 -34.56 -14.59
CA ASP A 667 2.34 -33.26 -14.96
C ASP A 667 2.08 -32.36 -13.74
N ASN A 668 1.84 -32.94 -12.56
CA ASN A 668 1.88 -32.24 -11.27
C ASN A 668 3.27 -31.62 -11.03
N LEU A 669 4.33 -32.43 -11.12
CA LEU A 669 5.71 -31.97 -10.96
C LEU A 669 6.09 -30.87 -11.98
N ARG A 670 5.63 -30.99 -13.23
CA ARG A 670 5.82 -29.92 -14.24
C ARG A 670 5.00 -28.66 -13.93
N ALA A 671 3.76 -28.82 -13.47
CA ALA A 671 2.85 -27.71 -13.20
C ALA A 671 3.35 -26.83 -12.05
N SER A 672 3.94 -27.41 -10.99
CA SER A 672 4.45 -26.64 -9.85
C SER A 672 5.48 -25.57 -10.27
N VAL A 673 6.42 -25.93 -11.15
CA VAL A 673 7.48 -25.04 -11.66
C VAL A 673 7.13 -24.27 -12.93
N LEU A 674 5.91 -24.39 -13.47
CA LEU A 674 5.53 -23.79 -14.76
C LEU A 674 5.73 -22.26 -14.80
N ALA A 675 5.57 -21.57 -13.67
CA ALA A 675 5.77 -20.13 -13.54
C ALA A 675 7.23 -19.73 -13.18
N SER A 676 8.15 -20.68 -12.99
CA SER A 676 9.51 -20.44 -12.51
C SER A 676 10.52 -20.08 -13.61
N GLY A 677 10.14 -20.17 -14.89
CA GLY A 677 11.00 -19.81 -16.02
C GLY A 677 12.16 -20.78 -16.31
N LEU A 678 12.14 -21.96 -15.69
CA LEU A 678 13.11 -23.04 -15.93
C LEU A 678 12.99 -23.61 -17.35
N SER A 679 14.10 -24.11 -17.89
CA SER A 679 14.09 -24.92 -19.12
C SER A 679 13.59 -26.34 -18.88
N ASP A 680 13.09 -27.00 -19.92
CA ASP A 680 12.61 -28.40 -19.86
C ASP A 680 13.66 -29.37 -19.26
N ALA A 681 14.95 -29.09 -19.47
CA ALA A 681 16.05 -29.88 -18.94
C ALA A 681 16.24 -29.68 -17.43
N GLU A 682 16.09 -28.46 -16.92
CA GLU A 682 16.12 -28.16 -15.48
C GLU A 682 14.89 -28.73 -14.78
N VAL A 683 13.71 -28.63 -15.40
CA VAL A 683 12.47 -29.26 -14.90
C VAL A 683 12.64 -30.78 -14.82
N ALA A 684 13.19 -31.43 -15.85
CA ALA A 684 13.48 -32.86 -15.82
C ALA A 684 14.48 -33.25 -14.72
N ALA A 685 15.60 -32.52 -14.60
CA ALA A 685 16.64 -32.81 -13.61
C ALA A 685 16.23 -32.47 -12.16
N ARG A 686 15.23 -31.61 -11.94
CA ARG A 686 14.57 -31.43 -10.64
C ARG A 686 13.56 -32.55 -10.37
N ALA A 687 12.76 -32.95 -11.37
CA ALA A 687 11.78 -34.03 -11.23
C ALA A 687 12.43 -35.39 -10.95
N GLU A 688 13.55 -35.70 -11.58
CA GLU A 688 14.34 -36.92 -11.32
C GLU A 688 14.83 -36.96 -9.87
N ARG A 689 15.37 -35.85 -9.35
CA ARG A 689 15.81 -35.76 -7.95
C ARG A 689 14.65 -35.83 -6.96
N ALA A 690 13.53 -35.17 -7.24
CA ALA A 690 12.32 -35.28 -6.41
C ALA A 690 11.82 -36.74 -6.38
N LEU A 691 11.69 -37.41 -7.53
CA LEU A 691 11.22 -38.79 -7.62
C LEU A 691 12.19 -39.80 -7.00
N SER A 692 13.50 -39.51 -6.96
CA SER A 692 14.48 -40.38 -6.28
C SER A 692 14.27 -40.47 -4.75
N LEU A 693 13.65 -39.45 -4.15
CA LEU A 693 13.23 -39.46 -2.74
C LEU A 693 11.89 -40.18 -2.51
N PHE A 694 11.09 -40.39 -3.57
CA PHE A 694 9.78 -41.04 -3.50
C PHE A 694 9.65 -42.19 -4.52
N PRO A 695 10.30 -43.35 -4.30
CA PRO A 695 10.22 -44.50 -5.21
C PRO A 695 8.77 -44.94 -5.52
N ALA A 696 7.87 -44.83 -4.54
CA ALA A 696 6.44 -45.11 -4.71
C ALA A 696 5.72 -44.18 -5.71
N LEU A 697 6.28 -42.99 -6.01
CA LEU A 697 5.79 -42.11 -7.08
C LEU A 697 6.53 -42.33 -8.39
N ALA A 698 7.81 -42.71 -8.35
CA ALA A 698 8.60 -43.03 -9.54
C ALA A 698 8.02 -44.21 -10.35
N GLU A 699 7.40 -45.18 -9.67
CA GLU A 699 6.63 -46.27 -10.31
C GLU A 699 5.29 -45.83 -10.94
N ARG A 700 4.82 -44.61 -10.67
CA ARG A 700 3.43 -44.15 -10.88
C ARG A 700 3.35 -42.79 -11.60
N THR A 701 4.39 -42.40 -12.35
CA THR A 701 4.49 -41.09 -13.04
C THR A 701 3.29 -40.74 -13.91
N ASP A 702 2.67 -41.74 -14.52
CA ASP A 702 1.62 -41.57 -15.52
C ASP A 702 0.20 -41.65 -14.90
N LEU A 703 0.11 -41.95 -13.60
CA LEU A 703 -1.16 -42.07 -12.87
C LEU A 703 -1.65 -40.69 -12.40
N ALA A 704 -2.96 -40.45 -12.46
CA ALA A 704 -3.56 -39.20 -12.00
C ALA A 704 -3.51 -39.07 -10.48
N ALA A 705 -3.31 -37.85 -9.95
CA ALA A 705 -3.12 -37.64 -8.52
C ALA A 705 -4.33 -38.06 -7.66
N ARG A 706 -5.56 -37.99 -8.19
CA ARG A 706 -6.78 -38.50 -7.52
C ARG A 706 -6.78 -40.03 -7.31
N ASP A 707 -6.04 -40.77 -8.13
CA ASP A 707 -6.01 -42.24 -8.13
C ASP A 707 -4.87 -42.78 -7.22
N LEU A 708 -4.13 -41.87 -6.57
CA LEU A 708 -3.16 -42.15 -5.49
C LEU A 708 -3.87 -42.26 -4.13
N SER A 709 -3.24 -42.94 -3.18
CA SER A 709 -3.63 -42.83 -1.76
C SER A 709 -3.27 -41.46 -1.18
N GLY A 710 -3.98 -40.99 -0.15
CA GLY A 710 -3.69 -39.70 0.50
C GLY A 710 -2.24 -39.56 0.99
N GLY A 711 -1.59 -40.66 1.38
CA GLY A 711 -0.16 -40.68 1.69
C GLY A 711 0.73 -40.39 0.49
N GLN A 712 0.43 -41.00 -0.65
CA GLN A 712 1.11 -40.72 -1.92
C GLN A 712 0.80 -39.32 -2.46
N GLN A 713 -0.39 -38.77 -2.19
CA GLN A 713 -0.71 -37.36 -2.49
C GLN A 713 0.14 -36.40 -1.63
N GLN A 714 0.31 -36.68 -0.33
CA GLN A 714 1.21 -35.91 0.55
C GLN A 714 2.67 -36.00 0.08
N MET A 715 3.13 -37.19 -0.34
CA MET A 715 4.45 -37.36 -0.98
C MET A 715 4.57 -36.53 -2.27
N LEU A 716 3.53 -36.49 -3.11
CA LEU A 716 3.53 -35.73 -4.36
C LEU A 716 3.56 -34.22 -4.10
N ALA A 717 2.84 -33.75 -3.09
CA ALA A 717 2.86 -32.36 -2.64
C ALA A 717 4.25 -31.96 -2.10
N LEU A 718 4.91 -32.82 -1.33
CA LEU A 718 6.28 -32.62 -0.87
C LEU A 718 7.29 -32.67 -2.04
N ALA A 719 7.13 -33.61 -2.98
CA ALA A 719 7.95 -33.68 -4.19
C ALA A 719 7.85 -32.39 -5.02
N MET A 720 6.64 -31.84 -5.19
CA MET A 720 6.43 -30.55 -5.84
C MET A 720 7.03 -29.37 -5.07
N ALA A 721 6.99 -29.37 -3.73
CA ALA A 721 7.67 -28.33 -2.94
C ALA A 721 9.20 -28.38 -3.17
N LEU A 722 9.79 -29.57 -3.25
CA LEU A 722 11.21 -29.77 -3.53
C LEU A 722 11.61 -29.42 -4.97
N MET A 723 10.68 -29.42 -5.94
CA MET A 723 10.92 -28.89 -7.30
C MET A 723 11.34 -27.40 -7.32
N HIS A 724 11.18 -26.67 -6.22
CA HIS A 724 11.58 -25.27 -6.12
C HIS A 724 13.00 -25.06 -5.55
N GLU A 725 13.64 -26.09 -5.00
CA GLU A 725 14.94 -26.01 -4.29
C GLU A 725 14.93 -24.98 -3.14
N PRO A 726 14.09 -25.20 -2.10
CA PRO A 726 13.87 -24.21 -1.03
C PRO A 726 15.09 -23.94 -0.14
N GLU A 727 15.32 -22.68 0.21
CA GLU A 727 16.26 -22.29 1.28
C GLU A 727 15.68 -22.64 2.67
N VAL A 728 14.37 -22.46 2.83
CA VAL A 728 13.59 -22.84 4.02
C VAL A 728 12.28 -23.48 3.57
N LEU A 729 12.06 -24.73 3.99
CA LEU A 729 10.83 -25.47 3.74
C LEU A 729 9.95 -25.47 5.00
N LEU A 730 8.76 -24.88 4.89
CA LEU A 730 7.71 -24.92 5.91
C LEU A 730 6.75 -26.07 5.60
N ILE A 731 6.42 -26.89 6.59
CA ILE A 731 5.43 -27.98 6.45
C ILE A 731 4.33 -27.77 7.49
N ASP A 732 3.12 -27.46 7.04
CA ASP A 732 1.92 -27.29 7.87
C ASP A 732 1.23 -28.66 8.04
N GLU A 733 1.64 -29.44 9.05
CA GLU A 733 1.14 -30.79 9.39
C GLU A 733 1.57 -31.91 8.41
N LEU A 734 2.59 -32.68 8.81
CA LEU A 734 3.19 -33.74 7.98
C LEU A 734 2.45 -35.08 8.08
N SER A 735 2.10 -35.52 9.29
CA SER A 735 1.61 -36.89 9.55
C SER A 735 0.10 -37.05 9.75
N LEU A 736 -0.65 -35.95 9.84
CA LEU A 736 -2.05 -35.97 10.26
C LEU A 736 -2.94 -36.79 9.30
N GLY A 737 -3.70 -37.74 9.85
CA GLY A 737 -4.63 -38.58 9.10
C GLY A 737 -3.98 -39.69 8.25
N LEU A 738 -2.65 -39.83 8.27
CA LEU A 738 -1.94 -40.84 7.48
C LEU A 738 -1.78 -42.18 8.21
N ALA A 739 -1.64 -43.27 7.46
CA ALA A 739 -1.36 -44.59 8.01
C ALA A 739 0.08 -44.66 8.56
N PRO A 740 0.36 -45.36 9.69
CA PRO A 740 1.68 -45.33 10.34
C PRO A 740 2.88 -45.70 9.45
N VAL A 741 2.69 -46.58 8.47
CA VAL A 741 3.74 -46.96 7.49
C VAL A 741 4.13 -45.76 6.61
N VAL A 742 3.14 -45.00 6.13
CA VAL A 742 3.35 -43.78 5.32
C VAL A 742 4.07 -42.71 6.16
N VAL A 743 3.74 -42.61 7.46
CA VAL A 743 4.44 -41.69 8.36
C VAL A 743 5.91 -42.07 8.51
N GLN A 744 6.23 -43.37 8.63
CA GLN A 744 7.62 -43.83 8.66
C GLN A 744 8.37 -43.58 7.32
N GLU A 745 7.72 -43.77 6.18
CA GLU A 745 8.28 -43.45 4.86
C GLU A 745 8.57 -41.95 4.73
N LEU A 746 7.64 -41.07 5.15
CA LEU A 746 7.85 -39.62 5.16
C LEU A 746 8.94 -39.17 6.14
N LEU A 747 9.05 -39.82 7.30
CA LEU A 747 10.12 -39.54 8.27
C LEU A 747 11.52 -39.84 7.69
N GLY A 748 11.67 -40.94 6.96
CA GLY A 748 12.93 -41.26 6.27
C GLY A 748 13.32 -40.24 5.20
N VAL A 749 12.34 -39.61 4.53
CA VAL A 749 12.58 -38.50 3.61
C VAL A 749 12.97 -37.22 4.36
N VAL A 750 12.34 -36.90 5.49
CA VAL A 750 12.76 -35.76 6.34
C VAL A 750 14.17 -35.96 6.87
N GLU A 751 14.54 -37.16 7.29
CA GLU A 751 15.91 -37.50 7.71
C GLU A 751 16.91 -37.34 6.55
N SER A 752 16.56 -37.82 5.35
CA SER A 752 17.38 -37.64 4.14
C SER A 752 17.57 -36.17 3.74
N LEU A 753 16.55 -35.33 3.91
CA LEU A 753 16.62 -33.88 3.69
C LEU A 753 17.48 -33.19 4.75
N ARG A 754 17.38 -33.62 6.01
CA ARG A 754 18.21 -33.13 7.12
C ARG A 754 19.69 -33.46 6.91
N GLU A 755 20.02 -34.69 6.50
CA GLU A 755 21.40 -35.07 6.12
C GLU A 755 21.93 -34.25 4.93
N ALA A 756 21.06 -33.86 3.99
CA ALA A 756 21.40 -32.96 2.89
C ALA A 756 21.52 -31.47 3.29
N GLY A 757 21.27 -31.12 4.56
CA GLY A 757 21.36 -29.75 5.08
C GLY A 757 20.15 -28.85 4.75
N GLN A 758 19.00 -29.43 4.43
CA GLN A 758 17.76 -28.67 4.18
C GLN A 758 17.24 -28.04 5.47
N THR A 759 17.13 -26.71 5.51
CA THR A 759 16.44 -26.03 6.63
C THR A 759 14.94 -26.31 6.56
N MET A 760 14.35 -26.73 7.67
CA MET A 760 12.92 -27.11 7.74
C MET A 760 12.24 -26.59 9.02
N VAL A 761 11.00 -26.13 8.89
CA VAL A 761 10.09 -25.87 10.02
C VAL A 761 8.85 -26.72 9.83
N ILE A 762 8.68 -27.73 10.69
CA ILE A 762 7.63 -28.75 10.55
C ILE A 762 6.63 -28.57 11.69
N VAL A 763 5.42 -28.13 11.36
CA VAL A 763 4.28 -28.16 12.27
C VAL A 763 3.87 -29.60 12.49
N GLU A 764 3.75 -29.99 13.76
CA GLU A 764 3.23 -31.30 14.14
C GLU A 764 2.20 -31.19 15.26
N GLN A 765 1.38 -32.24 15.37
CA GLN A 765 0.51 -32.49 16.51
C GLN A 765 1.05 -33.63 17.38
N SER A 766 1.90 -34.53 16.84
CA SER A 766 2.45 -35.66 17.60
C SER A 766 3.87 -35.39 18.09
N LEU A 767 4.03 -35.24 19.41
CA LEU A 767 5.34 -35.14 20.06
C LEU A 767 6.24 -36.34 19.75
N ASN A 768 5.66 -37.55 19.65
CA ASN A 768 6.39 -38.77 19.30
C ASN A 768 6.93 -38.76 17.86
N VAL A 769 6.25 -38.05 16.94
CA VAL A 769 6.71 -37.91 15.54
C VAL A 769 7.77 -36.81 15.45
N ALA A 770 7.59 -35.68 16.14
CA ALA A 770 8.59 -34.62 16.24
C ALA A 770 9.93 -35.10 16.84
N LEU A 771 9.88 -35.93 17.89
CA LEU A 771 11.05 -36.55 18.52
C LEU A 771 11.90 -37.40 17.55
N ALA A 772 11.34 -37.86 16.43
CA ALA A 772 12.06 -38.70 15.47
C ALA A 772 12.95 -37.90 14.50
N PHE A 773 12.72 -36.59 14.33
CA PHE A 773 13.40 -35.80 13.30
C PHE A 773 13.97 -34.44 13.77
N ALA A 774 13.47 -33.88 14.87
CA ALA A 774 13.69 -32.47 15.20
C ALA A 774 14.94 -32.25 16.05
N ASP A 775 15.80 -31.34 15.61
CA ASP A 775 16.97 -30.88 16.38
C ASP A 775 16.53 -30.03 17.58
N ARG A 776 15.48 -29.23 17.39
CA ARG A 776 14.89 -28.34 18.40
C ARG A 776 13.37 -28.32 18.26
N ALA A 777 12.66 -28.02 19.34
CA ALA A 777 11.21 -27.93 19.38
C ALA A 777 10.73 -26.64 20.06
N ILE A 778 9.65 -26.09 19.53
CA ILE A 778 8.87 -25.00 20.12
C ILE A 778 7.47 -25.52 20.44
N PHE A 779 6.98 -25.26 21.65
CA PHE A 779 5.58 -25.51 22.01
C PHE A 779 4.81 -24.19 22.10
N MET A 780 3.80 -24.03 21.25
CA MET A 780 2.87 -22.91 21.25
C MET A 780 1.59 -23.24 22.02
N GLU A 781 1.09 -22.25 22.76
CA GLU A 781 -0.23 -22.27 23.39
C GLU A 781 -0.87 -20.89 23.28
N LYS A 782 -2.14 -20.80 22.87
CA LYS A 782 -2.93 -19.55 22.81
C LYS A 782 -2.19 -18.38 22.12
N GLY A 783 -1.48 -18.67 21.03
CA GLY A 783 -0.76 -17.67 20.23
C GLY A 783 0.59 -17.21 20.77
N ARG A 784 1.09 -17.82 21.86
CA ARG A 784 2.39 -17.52 22.48
C ARG A 784 3.28 -18.75 22.50
N ILE A 785 4.59 -18.54 22.46
CA ILE A 785 5.58 -19.59 22.78
C ILE A 785 5.56 -19.83 24.29
N ARG A 786 5.56 -21.10 24.71
CA ARG A 786 5.60 -21.54 26.12
C ARG A 786 6.87 -22.31 26.46
N PHE A 787 7.52 -22.87 25.46
CA PHE A 787 8.80 -23.58 25.56
C PHE A 787 9.53 -23.46 24.23
N GLU A 788 10.85 -23.30 24.32
CA GLU A 788 11.81 -23.46 23.24
C GLU A 788 13.02 -24.19 23.84
N GLY A 789 13.52 -25.22 23.15
CA GLY A 789 14.59 -26.10 23.63
C GLY A 789 14.69 -27.36 22.77
N SER A 790 15.51 -28.34 23.15
CA SER A 790 15.55 -29.61 22.40
C SER A 790 14.21 -30.34 22.44
N ALA A 791 13.94 -31.18 21.43
CA ALA A 791 12.74 -32.01 21.42
C ALA A 791 12.69 -32.99 22.63
N GLN A 792 13.86 -33.40 23.14
CA GLN A 792 14.00 -34.28 24.29
C GLN A 792 13.61 -33.58 25.61
N GLU A 793 14.10 -32.35 25.83
CA GLU A 793 13.69 -31.54 27.00
C GLU A 793 12.18 -31.27 27.04
N LEU A 794 11.52 -31.13 25.88
CA LEU A 794 10.07 -31.00 25.80
C LEU A 794 9.33 -32.30 26.17
N ALA A 795 9.93 -33.47 25.91
CA ALA A 795 9.36 -34.76 26.28
C ALA A 795 9.48 -35.06 27.79
N GLU A 796 10.49 -34.50 28.45
CA GLU A 796 10.64 -34.53 29.91
C GLU A 796 9.70 -33.53 30.63
N ARG A 797 9.14 -32.56 29.90
CA ARG A 797 8.16 -31.58 30.41
C ARG A 797 6.76 -32.15 30.46
N ASP A 798 6.53 -32.95 31.50
CA ASP A 798 5.29 -33.64 31.86
C ASP A 798 4.04 -32.71 31.89
N ASP A 799 4.21 -31.40 32.12
CA ASP A 799 3.15 -30.39 32.03
C ASP A 799 2.73 -30.04 30.59
N LEU A 800 3.69 -29.97 29.66
CA LEU A 800 3.45 -29.59 28.27
C LEU A 800 3.16 -30.81 27.39
N ALA A 801 3.86 -31.91 27.63
CA ALA A 801 3.67 -33.18 26.92
C ALA A 801 2.21 -33.67 27.05
N ARG A 802 1.62 -33.59 28.26
CA ARG A 802 0.21 -33.95 28.47
C ARG A 802 -0.77 -33.06 27.70
N ALA A 803 -0.48 -31.77 27.53
CA ALA A 803 -1.30 -30.87 26.72
C ALA A 803 -1.26 -31.23 25.22
N VAL A 804 -0.15 -31.80 24.73
CA VAL A 804 -0.07 -32.38 23.38
C VAL A 804 -0.85 -33.70 23.32
N PHE A 805 -0.62 -34.63 24.24
CA PHE A 805 -1.21 -35.98 24.20
C PHE A 805 -2.73 -36.03 24.45
N LEU A 806 -3.29 -35.11 25.27
CA LEU A 806 -4.72 -35.11 25.62
C LEU A 806 -5.57 -34.16 24.76
N GLY A 807 -4.97 -33.44 23.81
CA GLY A 807 -5.64 -32.43 22.98
C GLY A 807 -6.72 -32.95 22.01
N GLY A 808 -7.02 -34.24 22.02
CA GLY A 808 -8.10 -34.88 21.26
C GLY A 808 -9.42 -35.10 22.01
N GLU A 809 -9.42 -35.00 23.35
CA GLU A 809 -10.62 -35.24 24.19
C GLU A 809 -11.04 -33.95 24.91
N GLY A 810 -11.75 -33.05 24.20
CA GLY A 810 -12.14 -31.75 24.75
C GLY A 810 -12.84 -30.78 23.79
N GLY A 811 -13.70 -31.28 22.90
CA GLY A 811 -14.50 -30.47 21.95
C GLY A 811 -15.82 -31.13 21.61
#